data_AF-A0A0J1DLJ1-F1
#
_entry.id   AF-A0A0J1DLJ1-F1
#
_cell.length_a   1.000
_cell.length_b   1.000
_cell.length_c   1.000
_cell.angle_alpha   90.00
_cell.angle_beta   90.00
_cell.angle_gamma   90.00
#
_symmetry.space_group_name_H-M   'P 1'
#
loop_
_entity.id
_entity.type
_entity.pdbx_description
1 polymer ?
#
loop_
_entity_poly.entity_id
_entity_poly.type
_entity_poly.pdbx_seq_one_letter_code
_entity_poly.pdbx_strand_id
1 'polypeptide(L)'
;MGGGHVKGVTSPRGICVAVLSLLLILVSSSAHAADVNINVTYPPSEKGLPSRATMNYSDRHFYVDSRTYNPELAEMSLLLAMSAFNSMAAPSGGYKAEIAASNVIDVLRAAGFDMTEGNYDCSLYGGQPTKDSIGAIIASKRLDDECNLVVVAIRGGRYENEWVGNFNISSWGHHGFDAYLQVVDKLLKYLGKHEARLQGHIKLWIVGYSRGAAIANLTGAFMANVLAAFERMGEPEGSPVANYVLRPKDLFVYTFATPKTTTKSNHNASKYSSIFNIINPRDLIPQLPPKSVGHYRRYGRDLYVPEHTTKLTEGFRLYHPDWEREYQRITSHKIPSVPLADEVLLDLLPYVVDLVAFSIPQGLESIGALVLLLSGEDPSTVPSGVNWPAFQGLLETMGKKMAASSGKSDNAMMEIALGIMFTKGSAGVVLTRVLLDKLMSTVTAAHYPELYLAGLRYHSFGPRVVAPPPTPAPAPSPTPSPTPSPPRRDTPQKEALKVVELVEGGFSITIPKNYRLDCYEKPTASTPYTYVSSKPDSYRITATKRAVLSDGSTRYFFISSDEKPKECWFVFTSKMSLEKGTVLIQYNANGGSGAPNSHTVESVGGGITFRLSSVVPTRAGYEFTGWRLENSSDYDIDQPNQVIRMGADAGVLTYYAQWRKKTTDYGTVTIKYNLAGGSGAPLAQTVTKDGQGRVNFQIPAQQPSRQGYVFMGWMIHNDPRHGIQHPKENVALTTSSPTSNEVFEYFAQWATPGEAYGEVTIRYNANEGEGAPPSHSVAKDAQGTVHFSLPEAQPTRNGYNFTGWLLGNDPKNKVVQPGEEVEGQVGKGKAQAVLEYYAQWEKAIVYKIIYDGNGGTGVPRTESSTDPTFVISSTIPTRRDHRFTGWLVGSKRSTQKAMPGDTFEATEETTRLYAEWEWVKPVRERPTQIVKAFWDQRQSDIDYFIVMATVRWTYPIDAVGIRVYNGNGSVILDEEYLHTSGPGEYNFPLQALYSVQANGFTKGYLRDRDWFEVRCYVRTDRGEIYEALGSEFFFSTYDSRFKPKYP
;
A
#
# COMPACT_ATOMS: atom_id res chain seq x y z
N MET A 1 -4.20 66.50 11.45
CA MET A 1 -3.71 67.57 12.35
C MET A 1 -3.11 66.91 13.60
N GLY A 2 -2.32 67.63 14.38
CA GLY A 2 -1.48 67.06 15.46
C GLY A 2 -0.04 66.90 14.96
N GLY A 3 0.86 67.77 15.42
CA GLY A 3 2.21 67.90 14.87
C GLY A 3 3.30 67.59 15.89
N GLY A 4 4.38 66.96 15.41
CA GLY A 4 5.65 66.87 16.10
C GLY A 4 6.77 67.22 15.13
N HIS A 5 7.52 68.30 15.40
CA HIS A 5 8.64 68.70 14.55
C HIS A 5 9.87 67.82 14.79
N VAL A 6 10.40 67.22 13.72
CA VAL A 6 11.80 66.79 13.66
C VAL A 6 12.51 67.66 12.62
N LYS A 7 13.52 68.43 13.05
CA LYS A 7 14.32 69.27 12.14
C LYS A 7 15.47 68.47 11.55
N GLY A 8 15.48 68.34 10.21
CA GLY A 8 16.68 68.42 9.37
C GLY A 8 17.70 67.27 9.42
N VAL A 9 17.74 66.50 8.33
CA VAL A 9 19.00 65.90 7.82
C VAL A 9 19.11 66.18 6.32
N THR A 10 19.49 67.40 5.95
CA THR A 10 19.81 67.79 4.57
C THR A 10 21.20 67.30 4.18
N SER A 11 21.36 65.98 4.02
CA SER A 11 22.60 65.38 3.51
C SER A 11 22.33 64.56 2.25
N PRO A 12 23.27 64.50 1.28
CA PRO A 12 23.11 63.67 0.08
C PRO A 12 22.88 62.19 0.41
N ARG A 13 23.49 61.67 1.49
CA ARG A 13 23.26 60.30 1.98
C ARG A 13 21.83 60.08 2.45
N GLY A 14 21.19 61.06 3.09
CA GLY A 14 19.78 60.99 3.47
C GLY A 14 18.85 60.90 2.26
N ILE A 15 19.15 61.66 1.20
CA ILE A 15 18.41 61.60 -0.07
C ILE A 15 18.65 60.27 -0.78
N CYS A 16 19.89 59.79 -0.87
CA CYS A 16 20.19 58.47 -1.44
C CYS A 16 19.48 57.34 -0.69
N VAL A 17 19.46 57.36 0.65
CA VAL A 17 18.73 56.36 1.44
C VAL A 17 17.21 56.46 1.21
N ALA A 18 16.63 57.67 1.22
CA ALA A 18 15.20 57.84 0.94
C ALA A 18 14.82 57.39 -0.49
N VAL A 19 15.67 57.64 -1.49
CA VAL A 19 15.46 57.20 -2.87
C VAL A 19 15.68 55.69 -3.03
N LEU A 20 16.65 55.08 -2.34
CA LEU A 20 16.79 53.62 -2.28
C LEU A 20 15.59 52.98 -1.57
N SER A 21 15.07 53.57 -0.50
CA SER A 21 13.86 53.09 0.18
C SER A 21 12.61 53.22 -0.71
N LEU A 22 12.42 54.33 -1.42
CA LEU A 22 11.32 54.45 -2.39
C LEU A 22 11.50 53.49 -3.58
N LEU A 23 12.72 53.29 -4.08
CA LEU A 23 12.97 52.31 -5.14
C LEU A 23 12.75 50.87 -4.66
N LEU A 24 13.11 50.53 -3.43
CA LEU A 24 12.80 49.21 -2.84
C LEU A 24 11.28 49.03 -2.67
N ILE A 25 10.56 50.06 -2.23
CA ILE A 25 9.10 50.04 -2.10
C ILE A 25 8.43 49.92 -3.48
N LEU A 26 8.92 50.62 -4.50
CA LEU A 26 8.40 50.53 -5.87
C LEU A 26 8.76 49.20 -6.55
N VAL A 27 9.96 48.65 -6.32
CA VAL A 27 10.34 47.30 -6.79
C VAL A 27 9.54 46.21 -6.07
N SER A 28 9.06 46.46 -4.84
CA SER A 28 8.09 45.57 -4.17
C SER A 28 6.64 45.71 -4.66
N SER A 29 6.35 46.58 -5.64
CA SER A 29 5.00 46.78 -6.18
C SER A 29 4.67 45.98 -7.46
N SER A 30 5.64 45.25 -8.03
CA SER A 30 5.40 44.30 -9.12
C SER A 30 4.83 42.98 -8.60
N ALA A 31 3.52 43.00 -8.30
CA ALA A 31 2.59 41.87 -8.27
C ALA A 31 3.09 40.50 -7.76
N HIS A 32 3.85 40.47 -6.66
CA HIS A 32 4.14 39.21 -5.97
C HIS A 32 2.87 38.69 -5.31
N ALA A 33 2.43 37.48 -5.68
CA ALA A 33 1.33 36.81 -5.00
C ALA A 33 1.65 36.61 -3.51
N ALA A 34 0.71 36.94 -2.64
CA ALA A 34 0.90 36.87 -1.19
C ALA A 34 1.18 35.44 -0.71
N ASP A 35 1.83 35.30 0.45
CA ASP A 35 1.94 34.00 1.13
C ASP A 35 0.52 33.50 1.49
N VAL A 36 0.13 32.31 1.02
CA VAL A 36 -1.21 31.74 1.20
C VAL A 36 -1.17 30.51 2.11
N ASN A 37 -1.96 30.53 3.18
CA ASN A 37 -2.17 29.37 4.04
C ASN A 37 -3.23 28.45 3.43
N ILE A 38 -2.81 27.34 2.83
CA ILE A 38 -3.66 26.39 2.11
C ILE A 38 -3.99 25.20 3.02
N ASN A 39 -5.28 24.92 3.20
CA ASN A 39 -5.73 23.72 3.90
C ASN A 39 -5.56 22.48 2.99
N VAL A 40 -4.55 21.68 3.26
CA VAL A 40 -4.23 20.46 2.52
C VAL A 40 -4.99 19.29 3.14
N THR A 41 -5.85 18.64 2.35
CA THR A 41 -6.55 17.40 2.74
C THR A 41 -5.89 16.20 2.05
N TYR A 42 -5.62 15.13 2.80
CA TYR A 42 -5.06 13.88 2.27
C TYR A 42 -5.64 12.65 2.98
N PRO A 43 -5.63 11.46 2.35
CA PRO A 43 -6.09 10.23 2.99
C PRO A 43 -5.22 9.88 4.20
N PRO A 44 -5.80 9.41 5.32
CA PRO A 44 -5.04 8.88 6.45
C PRO A 44 -4.32 7.57 6.09
N SER A 45 -3.35 7.16 6.92
CA SER A 45 -2.64 5.88 6.80
C SER A 45 -3.40 4.67 7.34
N GLU A 46 -4.48 4.91 8.11
CA GLU A 46 -5.38 3.92 8.69
C GLU A 46 -6.83 4.40 8.51
N LYS A 47 -7.83 3.52 8.72
CA LYS A 47 -9.25 3.89 8.63
C LYS A 47 -9.62 5.07 9.55
N GLY A 48 -9.89 6.23 8.97
CA GLY A 48 -10.26 7.44 9.69
C GLY A 48 -10.79 8.54 8.78
N LEU A 49 -11.01 9.73 9.36
CA LEU A 49 -11.33 10.93 8.59
C LEU A 49 -10.12 11.39 7.75
N PRO A 50 -10.34 12.10 6.62
CA PRO A 50 -9.26 12.74 5.87
C PRO A 50 -8.38 13.60 6.78
N SER A 51 -7.08 13.34 6.74
CA SER A 51 -6.08 14.11 7.49
C SER A 51 -5.95 15.50 6.89
N ARG A 52 -5.69 16.50 7.75
CA ARG A 52 -5.58 17.91 7.36
C ARG A 52 -4.32 18.54 7.92
N ALA A 53 -3.62 19.27 7.06
CA ALA A 53 -2.48 20.13 7.42
C ALA A 53 -2.66 21.51 6.77
N THR A 54 -1.89 22.50 7.21
CA THR A 54 -1.82 23.82 6.55
C THR A 54 -0.47 23.92 5.85
N MET A 55 -0.49 24.16 4.54
CA MET A 55 0.70 24.48 3.75
C MET A 55 0.81 25.99 3.62
N ASN A 56 1.93 26.56 4.06
CA ASN A 56 2.25 27.97 3.84
C ASN A 56 2.87 28.10 2.44
N TYR A 57 2.05 28.36 1.44
CA TYR A 57 2.46 28.42 0.04
C TYR A 57 3.00 29.80 -0.33
N SER A 58 4.15 29.84 -1.02
CA SER A 58 4.71 31.10 -1.54
C SER A 58 5.47 30.90 -2.85
N ASP A 59 5.28 31.81 -3.81
CA ASP A 59 5.99 31.78 -5.08
C ASP A 59 7.48 32.18 -4.95
N ARG A 60 7.87 32.85 -3.85
CA ARG A 60 9.26 33.25 -3.56
C ARG A 60 10.26 32.09 -3.64
N HIS A 61 9.79 30.86 -3.41
CA HIS A 61 10.61 29.65 -3.42
C HIS A 61 11.05 29.16 -4.79
N PHE A 62 10.46 29.67 -5.88
CA PHE A 62 10.83 29.27 -7.24
C PHE A 62 11.82 30.25 -7.91
N TYR A 63 12.09 31.41 -7.28
CA TYR A 63 13.06 32.40 -7.77
C TYR A 63 14.51 32.10 -7.35
N VAL A 64 14.73 31.19 -6.39
CA VAL A 64 16.07 30.71 -6.01
C VAL A 64 16.58 29.62 -6.96
N ASP A 65 17.88 29.33 -6.91
CA ASP A 65 18.48 28.22 -7.66
C ASP A 65 18.01 26.88 -7.09
N SER A 66 17.38 26.03 -7.91
CA SER A 66 16.83 24.73 -7.49
C SER A 66 17.88 23.74 -6.97
N ARG A 67 19.18 24.03 -7.14
CA ARG A 67 20.29 23.24 -6.63
C ARG A 67 20.68 23.64 -5.19
N THR A 68 19.98 24.59 -4.57
CA THR A 68 20.03 24.86 -3.12
C THR A 68 18.84 24.20 -2.43
N TYR A 69 19.07 23.46 -1.34
CA TYR A 69 17.97 22.88 -0.56
C TYR A 69 17.18 23.97 0.15
N ASN A 70 15.85 23.92 0.03
CA ASN A 70 14.93 24.83 0.73
C ASN A 70 13.97 24.00 1.61
N PRO A 71 14.02 24.12 2.95
CA PRO A 71 13.15 23.36 3.84
C PRO A 71 11.68 23.79 3.76
N GLU A 72 11.40 25.08 3.50
CA GLU A 72 10.03 25.59 3.35
C GLU A 72 9.37 24.98 2.09
N LEU A 73 10.13 24.92 0.98
CA LEU A 73 9.68 24.23 -0.25
C LEU A 73 9.62 22.71 -0.08
N ALA A 74 10.45 22.11 0.78
CA ALA A 74 10.35 20.68 1.10
C ALA A 74 9.06 20.35 1.86
N GLU A 75 8.66 21.17 2.84
CA GLU A 75 7.38 21.04 3.55
C GLU A 75 6.19 21.18 2.60
N MET A 76 6.20 22.22 1.74
CA MET A 76 5.19 22.38 0.67
C MET A 76 5.14 21.16 -0.26
N SER A 77 6.31 20.63 -0.65
CA SER A 77 6.41 19.49 -1.57
C SER A 77 5.90 18.19 -0.95
N LEU A 78 6.11 17.98 0.36
CA LEU A 78 5.57 16.85 1.10
C LEU A 78 4.05 16.90 1.13
N LEU A 79 3.48 18.05 1.52
CA LEU A 79 2.03 18.22 1.62
C LEU A 79 1.35 18.10 0.26
N LEU A 80 1.95 18.65 -0.80
CA LEU A 80 1.49 18.44 -2.17
C LEU A 80 1.56 16.95 -2.58
N ALA A 81 2.66 16.25 -2.31
CA ALA A 81 2.81 14.83 -2.63
C ALA A 81 1.82 13.93 -1.86
N MET A 82 1.43 14.29 -0.64
CA MET A 82 0.39 13.60 0.12
C MET A 82 -1.02 13.89 -0.41
N SER A 83 -1.29 15.12 -0.87
CA SER A 83 -2.56 15.45 -1.53
C SER A 83 -2.77 14.70 -2.85
N ALA A 84 -1.68 14.27 -3.51
CA ALA A 84 -1.70 13.46 -4.73
C ALA A 84 -2.07 11.98 -4.50
N PHE A 85 -2.43 11.56 -3.29
CA PHE A 85 -2.96 10.22 -3.06
C PHE A 85 -4.44 10.16 -3.50
N ASN A 86 -4.90 8.99 -3.96
CA ASN A 86 -6.29 8.85 -4.40
C ASN A 86 -7.26 9.28 -3.29
N SER A 87 -8.10 10.27 -3.61
CA SER A 87 -9.08 10.86 -2.69
C SER A 87 -10.01 9.82 -2.11
N MET A 88 -10.45 10.03 -0.86
CA MET A 88 -11.46 9.19 -0.21
C MET A 88 -12.82 9.20 -0.93
N ALA A 89 -13.05 10.16 -1.84
CA ALA A 89 -14.22 10.20 -2.72
C ALA A 89 -14.13 9.26 -3.93
N ALA A 90 -12.96 8.71 -4.25
CA ALA A 90 -12.81 7.74 -5.32
C ALA A 90 -13.18 6.32 -4.83
N PRO A 91 -14.14 5.62 -5.49
CA PRO A 91 -14.44 4.23 -5.19
C PRO A 91 -13.26 3.34 -5.59
N SER A 92 -13.03 2.25 -4.87
CA SER A 92 -12.14 1.18 -5.33
C SER A 92 -12.73 0.53 -6.57
N GLY A 93 -11.93 0.36 -7.63
CA GLY A 93 -12.41 -0.10 -8.93
C GLY A 93 -12.75 1.04 -9.90
N GLY A 94 -11.95 1.19 -10.97
CA GLY A 94 -12.30 1.98 -12.15
C GLY A 94 -12.49 3.50 -11.92
N TYR A 95 -11.42 4.19 -11.51
CA TYR A 95 -11.51 5.60 -11.13
C TYR A 95 -11.91 6.56 -12.27
N LYS A 96 -12.67 7.60 -11.92
CA LYS A 96 -12.67 8.87 -12.68
C LYS A 96 -11.50 9.72 -12.21
N ALA A 97 -10.71 10.25 -13.16
CA ALA A 97 -9.41 10.85 -12.88
C ALA A 97 -9.51 12.07 -11.95
N GLU A 98 -10.52 12.90 -12.18
CA GLU A 98 -10.79 14.17 -11.49
C GLU A 98 -11.27 13.92 -10.05
N ILE A 99 -12.02 12.83 -9.84
CA ILE A 99 -12.47 12.42 -8.49
C ILE A 99 -11.28 11.88 -7.69
N ALA A 100 -10.46 11.03 -8.29
CA ALA A 100 -9.27 10.47 -7.64
C ALA A 100 -8.22 11.54 -7.34
N ALA A 101 -8.02 12.51 -8.23
CA ALA A 101 -7.11 13.64 -8.06
C ALA A 101 -7.70 14.84 -7.28
N SER A 102 -8.95 14.78 -6.82
CA SER A 102 -9.67 15.93 -6.23
C SER A 102 -8.89 16.68 -5.13
N ASN A 103 -8.28 15.95 -4.19
CA ASN A 103 -7.44 16.54 -3.13
C ASN A 103 -6.32 17.43 -3.67
N VAL A 104 -5.54 16.94 -4.64
CA VAL A 104 -4.44 17.71 -5.26
C VAL A 104 -4.95 18.80 -6.20
N ILE A 105 -6.09 18.59 -6.87
CA ILE A 105 -6.74 19.64 -7.67
C ILE A 105 -7.14 20.83 -6.79
N ASP A 106 -7.71 20.59 -5.61
CA ASP A 106 -8.12 21.65 -4.67
C ASP A 106 -6.90 22.41 -4.10
N VAL A 107 -5.83 21.68 -3.75
CA VAL A 107 -4.56 22.26 -3.27
C VAL A 107 -3.90 23.11 -4.36
N LEU A 108 -3.85 22.64 -5.60
CA LEU A 108 -3.28 23.39 -6.71
C LEU A 108 -4.14 24.62 -7.06
N ARG A 109 -5.47 24.51 -7.04
CA ARG A 109 -6.37 25.66 -7.24
C ARG A 109 -6.15 26.73 -6.16
N ALA A 110 -5.98 26.32 -4.90
CA ALA A 110 -5.68 27.23 -3.79
C ALA A 110 -4.28 27.88 -3.89
N ALA A 111 -3.32 27.20 -4.54
CA ALA A 111 -1.99 27.72 -4.87
C ALA A 111 -1.94 28.60 -6.14
N GLY A 112 -3.11 28.93 -6.72
CA GLY A 112 -3.23 29.78 -7.90
C GLY A 112 -2.90 29.09 -9.23
N PHE A 113 -2.92 27.76 -9.29
CA PHE A 113 -2.77 27.03 -10.55
C PHE A 113 -4.06 27.09 -11.39
N ASP A 114 -3.89 27.12 -12.71
CA ASP A 114 -5.02 27.12 -13.65
C ASP A 114 -5.64 25.72 -13.73
N MET A 115 -6.59 25.48 -12.82
CA MET A 115 -7.37 24.25 -12.73
C MET A 115 -8.67 24.33 -13.56
N THR A 116 -8.71 25.17 -14.60
CA THR A 116 -9.78 25.16 -15.61
C THR A 116 -9.76 23.86 -16.39
N GLU A 117 -10.92 23.32 -16.74
CA GLU A 117 -11.02 22.08 -17.51
C GLU A 117 -10.20 22.17 -18.81
N GLY A 118 -9.37 21.16 -19.07
CA GLY A 118 -8.46 21.15 -20.20
C GLY A 118 -7.15 21.93 -20.02
N ASN A 119 -6.97 22.76 -18.98
CA ASN A 119 -5.72 23.50 -18.71
C ASN A 119 -4.77 22.79 -17.71
N TYR A 120 -5.22 21.67 -17.15
CA TYR A 120 -4.42 20.68 -16.43
C TYR A 120 -4.65 19.29 -17.05
N ASP A 121 -3.75 18.33 -16.79
CA ASP A 121 -3.90 16.92 -17.16
C ASP A 121 -3.76 16.05 -15.90
N CYS A 122 -4.83 15.37 -15.53
CA CYS A 122 -4.83 14.36 -14.47
C CYS A 122 -5.15 12.95 -14.99
N SER A 123 -5.18 12.71 -16.31
CA SER A 123 -5.82 11.52 -16.88
C SER A 123 -5.14 10.20 -16.51
N LEU A 124 -3.90 10.25 -16.00
CA LEU A 124 -3.18 9.10 -15.42
C LEU A 124 -3.84 8.56 -14.14
N TYR A 125 -4.69 9.35 -13.46
CA TYR A 125 -5.52 8.86 -12.36
C TYR A 125 -6.70 7.99 -12.83
N GLY A 126 -7.08 8.03 -14.11
CA GLY A 126 -8.29 7.39 -14.63
C GLY A 126 -8.15 5.89 -14.89
N GLY A 127 -9.26 5.17 -14.75
CA GLY A 127 -9.34 3.72 -14.99
C GLY A 127 -8.92 2.88 -13.78
N GLN A 128 -8.68 1.59 -14.03
CA GLN A 128 -8.28 0.62 -13.00
C GLN A 128 -6.76 0.58 -12.83
N PRO A 129 -6.20 0.72 -11.61
CA PRO A 129 -4.78 0.50 -11.40
C PRO A 129 -4.34 -0.93 -11.75
N THR A 130 -3.18 -1.00 -12.39
CA THR A 130 -2.50 -2.24 -12.80
C THR A 130 -1.06 -2.22 -12.29
N LYS A 131 -0.35 -3.35 -12.35
CA LYS A 131 1.06 -3.43 -11.92
C LYS A 131 2.01 -2.44 -12.63
N ASP A 132 1.63 -1.97 -13.83
CA ASP A 132 2.47 -1.11 -14.69
C ASP A 132 1.95 0.33 -14.81
N SER A 133 0.84 0.70 -14.14
CA SER A 133 0.31 2.07 -14.19
C SER A 133 0.92 2.99 -13.12
N ILE A 134 0.61 4.28 -13.23
CA ILE A 134 0.87 5.30 -12.22
C ILE A 134 -0.18 6.41 -12.33
N GLY A 135 -0.59 7.01 -11.20
CA GLY A 135 -1.35 8.26 -11.19
C GLY A 135 -0.45 9.48 -11.10
N ALA A 136 -0.71 10.53 -11.88
CA ALA A 136 -0.04 11.83 -11.75
C ALA A 136 -0.91 12.96 -12.30
N ILE A 137 -0.70 14.18 -11.78
CA ILE A 137 -1.34 15.41 -12.26
C ILE A 137 -0.27 16.42 -12.68
N ILE A 138 -0.52 17.07 -13.82
CA ILE A 138 0.29 18.14 -14.38
C ILE A 138 -0.58 19.37 -14.52
N ALA A 139 -0.13 20.49 -13.95
CA ALA A 139 -0.81 21.79 -14.04
C ALA A 139 0.23 22.90 -14.15
N SER A 140 -0.22 24.13 -14.41
CA SER A 140 0.70 25.28 -14.45
C SER A 140 0.04 26.60 -14.07
N LYS A 141 0.88 27.58 -13.74
CA LYS A 141 0.53 29.00 -13.63
C LYS A 141 1.67 29.89 -14.09
N ARG A 142 1.35 31.16 -14.30
CA ARG A 142 2.32 32.24 -14.47
C ARG A 142 2.85 32.68 -13.10
N LEU A 143 4.15 32.91 -12.98
CA LEU A 143 4.79 33.48 -11.78
C LEU A 143 4.99 34.99 -11.92
N ASP A 144 5.41 35.41 -13.11
CA ASP A 144 5.70 36.79 -13.50
C ASP A 144 5.51 36.93 -15.03
N ASP A 145 5.77 38.11 -15.60
CA ASP A 145 5.51 38.33 -17.03
C ASP A 145 6.39 37.50 -17.99
N GLU A 146 7.50 36.93 -17.53
CA GLU A 146 8.43 36.13 -18.35
C GLU A 146 8.47 34.64 -17.95
N CYS A 147 7.99 34.26 -16.76
CA CYS A 147 8.16 32.93 -16.20
C CYS A 147 6.85 32.21 -15.82
N ASN A 148 6.77 30.94 -16.20
CA ASN A 148 5.73 29.99 -15.81
C ASN A 148 6.27 28.91 -14.85
N LEU A 149 5.43 28.45 -13.92
CA LEU A 149 5.65 27.28 -13.07
C LEU A 149 4.75 26.13 -13.55
N VAL A 150 5.36 25.02 -13.94
CA VAL A 150 4.66 23.76 -14.24
C VAL A 150 4.92 22.78 -13.11
N VAL A 151 3.87 22.21 -12.55
CA VAL A 151 3.93 21.26 -11.43
C VAL A 151 3.60 19.85 -11.92
N VAL A 152 4.26 18.85 -11.35
CA VAL A 152 4.05 17.42 -11.61
C VAL A 152 3.98 16.69 -10.26
N ALA A 153 2.76 16.41 -9.79
CA ALA A 153 2.53 15.72 -8.52
C ALA A 153 2.09 14.28 -8.76
N ILE A 154 2.83 13.32 -8.21
CA ILE A 154 2.74 11.90 -8.55
C ILE A 154 2.20 11.07 -7.38
N ARG A 155 1.23 10.20 -7.68
CA ARG A 155 0.47 9.40 -6.71
C ARG A 155 1.38 8.48 -5.89
N GLY A 156 1.36 8.69 -4.57
CA GLY A 156 2.14 7.91 -3.59
C GLY A 156 1.35 6.98 -2.68
N GLY A 157 0.01 6.93 -2.78
CA GLY A 157 -0.84 6.13 -1.89
C GLY A 157 -2.23 5.81 -2.45
N ARG A 158 -2.88 4.79 -1.87
CA ARG A 158 -4.17 4.20 -2.27
C ARG A 158 -4.23 3.80 -3.76
N TYR A 159 -3.17 3.15 -4.25
CA TYR A 159 -2.94 2.86 -5.67
C TYR A 159 -3.20 1.39 -6.11
N GLU A 160 -3.81 0.57 -5.24
CA GLU A 160 -4.21 -0.82 -5.54
C GLU A 160 -3.08 -1.64 -6.19
N ASN A 161 -3.34 -2.30 -7.34
CA ASN A 161 -2.43 -3.26 -7.98
C ASN A 161 -1.09 -2.68 -8.43
N GLU A 162 -0.92 -1.35 -8.47
CA GLU A 162 0.37 -0.70 -8.73
C GLU A 162 1.45 -1.14 -7.71
N TRP A 163 1.04 -1.63 -6.53
CA TRP A 163 1.95 -2.21 -5.55
C TRP A 163 2.74 -3.42 -6.06
N VAL A 164 2.13 -4.26 -6.91
CA VAL A 164 2.77 -5.46 -7.48
C VAL A 164 3.99 -5.08 -8.32
N GLY A 165 3.95 -3.91 -8.97
CA GLY A 165 5.09 -3.37 -9.70
C GLY A 165 6.34 -3.22 -8.83
N ASN A 166 6.20 -2.92 -7.53
CA ASN A 166 7.33 -2.63 -6.62
C ASN A 166 8.33 -3.80 -6.48
N PHE A 167 7.96 -5.03 -6.86
CA PHE A 167 8.83 -6.21 -6.81
C PHE A 167 9.48 -6.56 -8.16
N ASN A 168 9.16 -5.84 -9.23
CA ASN A 168 9.75 -6.04 -10.56
C ASN A 168 11.14 -5.36 -10.63
N ILE A 169 12.16 -6.07 -10.14
CA ILE A 169 13.53 -5.60 -9.97
C ILE A 169 14.54 -6.51 -10.68
N SER A 170 15.64 -5.95 -11.17
CA SER A 170 16.73 -6.66 -11.83
C SER A 170 18.09 -6.04 -11.49
N SER A 171 19.18 -6.77 -11.73
CA SER A 171 20.54 -6.24 -11.59
C SER A 171 20.86 -5.04 -12.50
N TRP A 172 19.95 -4.66 -13.42
CA TRP A 172 20.14 -3.59 -14.40
C TRP A 172 19.18 -2.39 -14.23
N GLY A 173 18.06 -2.53 -13.52
CA GLY A 173 17.07 -1.46 -13.35
C GLY A 173 15.85 -1.86 -12.50
N HIS A 174 15.08 -0.87 -12.02
CA HIS A 174 13.85 -1.11 -11.25
C HIS A 174 12.63 -1.06 -12.17
N HIS A 175 12.39 -2.11 -12.95
CA HIS A 175 11.36 -2.15 -13.99
C HIS A 175 9.94 -1.84 -13.48
N GLY A 176 9.67 -2.14 -12.21
CA GLY A 176 8.48 -1.72 -11.48
C GLY A 176 8.17 -0.23 -11.44
N PHE A 177 9.16 0.61 -11.78
CA PHE A 177 9.07 2.07 -11.83
C PHE A 177 9.24 2.62 -13.25
N ASP A 178 9.37 1.79 -14.29
CA ASP A 178 9.46 2.23 -15.71
C ASP A 178 8.21 3.02 -16.16
N ALA A 179 7.12 2.97 -15.37
CA ALA A 179 5.97 3.88 -15.45
C ALA A 179 6.31 5.38 -15.38
N TYR A 180 7.52 5.78 -14.97
CA TYR A 180 8.00 7.17 -15.11
C TYR A 180 7.94 7.67 -16.57
N LEU A 181 8.06 6.78 -17.55
CA LEU A 181 7.91 7.11 -18.97
C LEU A 181 6.50 7.63 -19.30
N GLN A 182 5.46 7.17 -18.60
CA GLN A 182 4.08 7.68 -18.77
C GLN A 182 3.96 9.12 -18.26
N VAL A 183 4.63 9.45 -17.14
CA VAL A 183 4.68 10.80 -16.58
C VAL A 183 5.49 11.74 -17.48
N VAL A 184 6.61 11.27 -18.05
CA VAL A 184 7.42 12.02 -19.03
C VAL A 184 6.64 12.29 -20.32
N ASP A 185 6.00 11.26 -20.90
CA ASP A 185 5.15 11.38 -22.09
C ASP A 185 4.03 12.42 -21.88
N LYS A 186 3.34 12.33 -20.73
CA LYS A 186 2.30 13.29 -20.36
C LYS A 186 2.83 14.70 -20.13
N LEU A 187 4.00 14.87 -19.51
CA LEU A 187 4.62 16.19 -19.34
C LEU A 187 4.95 16.83 -20.69
N LEU A 188 5.58 16.08 -21.61
CA LEU A 188 5.94 16.60 -22.94
C LEU A 188 4.69 16.93 -23.78
N LYS A 189 3.64 16.10 -23.69
CA LYS A 189 2.34 16.38 -24.33
C LYS A 189 1.62 17.58 -23.72
N TYR A 190 1.67 17.74 -22.39
CA TYR A 190 1.10 18.89 -21.70
C TYR A 190 1.78 20.19 -22.15
N LEU A 191 3.11 20.20 -22.19
CA LEU A 191 3.89 21.34 -22.69
C LEU A 191 3.48 21.67 -24.14
N GLY A 192 3.66 20.75 -25.09
CA GLY A 192 3.32 21.01 -26.51
C GLY A 192 1.86 21.44 -26.74
N LYS A 193 0.91 20.92 -25.94
CA LYS A 193 -0.50 21.35 -26.00
C LYS A 193 -0.72 22.79 -25.50
N HIS A 194 0.07 23.25 -24.54
CA HIS A 194 -0.10 24.54 -23.87
C HIS A 194 0.97 25.59 -24.23
N GLU A 195 1.75 25.37 -25.30
CA GLU A 195 2.78 26.27 -25.82
C GLU A 195 2.34 27.74 -25.91
N ALA A 196 1.18 28.01 -26.51
CA ALA A 196 0.64 29.37 -26.63
C ALA A 196 0.34 30.07 -25.29
N ARG A 197 0.20 29.33 -24.18
CA ARG A 197 0.02 29.87 -22.81
C ARG A 197 1.32 29.88 -22.00
N LEU A 198 2.26 28.98 -22.30
CA LEU A 198 3.47 28.73 -21.49
C LEU A 198 4.74 29.42 -22.01
N GLN A 199 4.60 30.36 -22.94
CA GLN A 199 5.70 31.11 -23.57
C GLN A 199 6.71 31.68 -22.55
N GLY A 200 7.99 31.70 -22.92
CA GLY A 200 9.07 32.28 -22.12
C GLY A 200 9.84 31.27 -21.28
N HIS A 201 10.13 31.61 -20.02
CA HIS A 201 10.80 30.74 -19.07
C HIS A 201 9.82 29.74 -18.46
N ILE A 202 10.28 28.49 -18.27
CA ILE A 202 9.57 27.49 -17.48
C ILE A 202 10.43 27.04 -16.29
N LYS A 203 9.78 26.87 -15.15
CA LYS A 203 10.28 26.13 -13.98
C LYS A 203 9.44 24.87 -13.80
N LEU A 204 10.09 23.74 -13.51
CA LEU A 204 9.44 22.46 -13.26
C LEU A 204 9.50 22.12 -11.77
N TRP A 205 8.36 21.82 -11.14
CA TRP A 205 8.29 21.35 -9.75
C TRP A 205 7.72 19.93 -9.71
N ILE A 206 8.57 18.95 -9.41
CA ILE A 206 8.23 17.51 -9.45
C ILE A 206 8.24 16.95 -8.03
N VAL A 207 7.13 16.35 -7.59
CA VAL A 207 6.98 15.82 -6.23
C VAL A 207 6.35 14.43 -6.19
N GLY A 208 6.70 13.67 -5.15
CA GLY A 208 6.09 12.36 -4.89
C GLY A 208 6.50 11.77 -3.53
N TYR A 209 5.71 10.80 -3.06
CA TYR A 209 5.93 10.05 -1.81
C TYR A 209 5.97 8.54 -2.10
N SER A 210 6.83 7.77 -1.42
CA SER A 210 6.94 6.29 -1.54
C SER A 210 7.09 5.83 -3.01
N ARG A 211 6.18 5.00 -3.56
CA ARG A 211 6.16 4.63 -4.99
C ARG A 211 6.16 5.87 -5.89
N GLY A 212 5.34 6.88 -5.60
CA GLY A 212 5.31 8.14 -6.34
C GLY A 212 6.62 8.93 -6.26
N ALA A 213 7.35 8.82 -5.14
CA ALA A 213 8.69 9.40 -5.00
C ALA A 213 9.72 8.70 -5.90
N ALA A 214 9.60 7.38 -6.05
CA ALA A 214 10.45 6.60 -6.95
C ALA A 214 10.30 7.05 -8.40
N ILE A 215 9.04 7.25 -8.83
CA ILE A 215 8.70 7.78 -10.15
C ILE A 215 9.21 9.22 -10.28
N ALA A 216 8.97 10.09 -9.29
CA ALA A 216 9.45 11.48 -9.28
C ALA A 216 10.97 11.59 -9.42
N ASN A 217 11.73 10.72 -8.74
CA ASN A 217 13.18 10.65 -8.82
C ASN A 217 13.67 10.26 -10.23
N LEU A 218 12.97 9.33 -10.91
CA LEU A 218 13.27 8.94 -12.29
C LEU A 218 12.86 9.99 -13.32
N THR A 219 11.67 10.58 -13.20
CA THR A 219 11.21 11.70 -14.05
C THR A 219 12.16 12.91 -13.92
N GLY A 220 12.55 13.26 -12.68
CA GLY A 220 13.53 14.31 -12.42
C GLY A 220 14.90 14.00 -13.02
N ALA A 221 15.38 12.75 -12.91
CA ALA A 221 16.64 12.33 -13.52
C ALA A 221 16.57 12.34 -15.06
N PHE A 222 15.43 11.99 -15.65
CA PHE A 222 15.19 12.11 -17.10
C PHE A 222 15.28 13.56 -17.55
N MET A 223 14.56 14.49 -16.92
CA MET A 223 14.64 15.92 -17.27
C MET A 223 16.06 16.48 -17.07
N ALA A 224 16.74 16.11 -15.98
CA ALA A 224 18.14 16.47 -15.75
C ALA A 224 19.11 15.92 -16.82
N ASN A 225 18.78 14.79 -17.47
CA ASN A 225 19.54 14.29 -18.61
C ASN A 225 19.32 15.12 -19.88
N VAL A 226 18.06 15.50 -20.16
CA VAL A 226 17.69 16.32 -21.31
C VAL A 226 18.34 17.70 -21.24
N LEU A 227 18.22 18.40 -20.09
CA LEU A 227 18.81 19.73 -19.90
C LEU A 227 20.33 19.70 -20.00
N ALA A 228 20.97 18.71 -19.37
CA ALA A 228 22.42 18.52 -19.46
C ALA A 228 22.91 17.99 -20.82
N ALA A 229 22.00 17.70 -21.78
CA ALA A 229 22.32 17.41 -23.17
C ALA A 229 22.23 18.67 -24.04
N PHE A 230 21.18 19.48 -23.84
CA PHE A 230 21.02 20.78 -24.51
C PHE A 230 22.19 21.74 -24.20
N GLU A 231 22.63 21.81 -22.94
CA GLU A 231 23.83 22.56 -22.52
C GLU A 231 25.14 22.15 -23.23
N ARG A 232 25.17 21.02 -23.95
CA ARG A 232 26.38 20.50 -24.63
C ARG A 232 26.29 20.48 -26.15
N MET A 233 25.12 20.18 -26.68
CA MET A 233 24.92 19.87 -28.11
C MET A 233 24.07 20.91 -28.83
N GLY A 234 23.53 21.90 -28.10
CA GLY A 234 22.44 22.74 -28.58
C GLY A 234 21.08 22.03 -28.45
N GLU A 235 20.03 22.78 -28.71
CA GLU A 235 18.65 22.30 -28.65
C GLU A 235 18.21 21.76 -30.04
N PRO A 236 17.64 20.55 -30.13
CA PRO A 236 17.15 20.02 -31.40
C PRO A 236 15.92 20.78 -31.89
N GLU A 237 15.94 21.19 -33.16
CA GLU A 237 14.81 21.82 -33.85
C GLU A 237 13.56 20.91 -33.80
N GLY A 238 12.41 21.47 -33.41
CA GLY A 238 11.16 20.73 -33.23
C GLY A 238 11.01 19.94 -31.92
N SER A 239 11.92 20.10 -30.95
CA SER A 239 11.77 19.49 -29.62
C SER A 239 10.63 20.14 -28.82
N PRO A 240 9.71 19.38 -28.17
CA PRO A 240 8.61 19.93 -27.35
C PRO A 240 9.03 20.74 -26.11
N VAL A 241 10.34 20.88 -25.87
CA VAL A 241 10.92 21.69 -24.79
C VAL A 241 11.84 22.81 -25.29
N ALA A 242 12.19 22.86 -26.58
CA ALA A 242 13.05 23.93 -27.15
C ALA A 242 12.30 25.27 -27.32
N ASN A 243 10.97 25.25 -27.29
CA ASN A 243 10.15 26.47 -27.37
C ASN A 243 10.04 27.18 -26.00
N TYR A 244 10.82 26.76 -25.00
CA TYR A 244 10.85 27.33 -23.64
C TYR A 244 12.25 27.38 -23.04
N VAL A 245 12.54 28.43 -22.29
CA VAL A 245 13.86 28.57 -21.65
C VAL A 245 13.86 27.95 -20.25
N LEU A 246 13.96 26.62 -20.20
CA LEU A 246 14.12 25.78 -19.01
C LEU A 246 15.62 25.44 -18.81
N ARG A 247 16.19 25.74 -17.64
CA ARG A 247 17.62 25.49 -17.32
C ARG A 247 17.75 24.54 -16.12
N PRO A 248 18.91 23.88 -15.86
CA PRO A 248 19.04 22.96 -14.72
C PRO A 248 18.73 23.56 -13.34
N LYS A 249 18.90 24.88 -13.18
CA LYS A 249 18.54 25.65 -11.96
C LYS A 249 17.03 25.93 -11.79
N ASP A 250 16.23 25.59 -12.79
CA ASP A 250 14.78 25.82 -12.85
C ASP A 250 13.98 24.51 -12.71
N LEU A 251 14.66 23.36 -12.57
CA LEU A 251 14.10 22.04 -12.27
C LEU A 251 14.21 21.78 -10.77
N PHE A 252 13.08 21.73 -10.05
CA PHE A 252 12.96 21.51 -8.60
C PHE A 252 12.34 20.13 -8.34
N VAL A 253 13.06 19.21 -7.69
CA VAL A 253 12.57 17.83 -7.48
C VAL A 253 12.72 17.42 -6.01
N TYR A 254 11.60 17.18 -5.35
CA TYR A 254 11.54 16.88 -3.90
C TYR A 254 10.75 15.58 -3.68
N THR A 255 11.40 14.56 -3.13
CA THR A 255 10.85 13.20 -3.06
C THR A 255 10.98 12.60 -1.66
N PHE A 256 9.93 11.96 -1.15
CA PHE A 256 9.79 11.58 0.27
C PHE A 256 9.57 10.07 0.42
N ALA A 257 10.12 9.44 1.46
CA ALA A 257 10.07 7.98 1.64
C ALA A 257 10.59 7.20 0.39
N THR A 258 11.54 7.82 -0.32
CA THR A 258 11.93 7.44 -1.69
C THR A 258 12.69 6.10 -1.70
N PRO A 259 12.19 5.01 -2.32
CA PRO A 259 12.97 3.79 -2.50
C PRO A 259 14.11 4.00 -3.49
N LYS A 260 15.01 3.02 -3.62
CA LYS A 260 16.16 3.06 -4.52
C LYS A 260 15.73 2.70 -5.94
N THR A 261 15.95 3.62 -6.87
CA THR A 261 15.39 3.61 -8.23
C THR A 261 16.35 3.10 -9.31
N THR A 262 17.66 3.15 -9.06
CA THR A 262 18.65 2.95 -10.13
C THR A 262 19.91 2.21 -9.66
N THR A 263 20.50 1.41 -10.56
CA THR A 263 21.80 0.76 -10.36
C THR A 263 22.97 1.59 -10.93
N LYS A 264 22.69 2.73 -11.58
CA LYS A 264 23.71 3.54 -12.27
C LYS A 264 24.71 4.16 -11.29
N SER A 265 25.99 3.92 -11.52
CA SER A 265 27.11 4.39 -10.67
C SER A 265 27.24 5.92 -10.58
N ASN A 266 26.74 6.66 -11.58
CA ASN A 266 26.80 8.11 -11.68
C ASN A 266 25.54 8.85 -11.18
N HIS A 267 24.66 8.17 -10.44
CA HIS A 267 23.41 8.69 -9.87
C HIS A 267 23.54 10.03 -9.11
N ASN A 268 24.71 10.33 -8.55
CA ASN A 268 25.02 11.54 -7.79
C ASN A 268 25.76 12.63 -8.60
N ALA A 269 25.85 12.50 -9.93
CA ALA A 269 26.47 13.49 -10.79
C ALA A 269 25.80 14.88 -10.67
N SER A 270 26.57 15.95 -10.85
CA SER A 270 26.16 17.35 -10.60
C SER A 270 24.87 17.78 -11.29
N LYS A 271 24.56 17.26 -12.49
CA LYS A 271 23.28 17.48 -13.19
C LYS A 271 22.04 17.05 -12.39
N TYR A 272 22.17 16.07 -11.51
CA TYR A 272 21.08 15.58 -10.65
C TYR A 272 20.99 16.33 -9.30
N SER A 273 21.80 17.37 -9.08
CA SER A 273 21.90 18.05 -7.78
C SER A 273 20.56 18.63 -7.29
N SER A 274 19.68 19.06 -8.17
CA SER A 274 18.35 19.58 -7.84
C SER A 274 17.30 18.52 -7.45
N ILE A 275 17.71 17.24 -7.37
CA ILE A 275 16.89 16.15 -6.85
C ILE A 275 17.24 15.91 -5.38
N PHE A 276 16.26 16.11 -4.50
CA PHE A 276 16.35 15.91 -3.06
C PHE A 276 15.48 14.74 -2.61
N ASN A 277 16.11 13.71 -2.05
CA ASN A 277 15.43 12.55 -1.48
C ASN A 277 15.41 12.72 0.05
N ILE A 278 14.26 13.08 0.62
CA ILE A 278 14.10 13.25 2.06
C ILE A 278 13.78 11.87 2.67
N ILE A 279 14.60 11.46 3.63
CA ILE A 279 14.64 10.10 4.18
C ILE A 279 14.52 10.14 5.70
N ASN A 280 13.62 9.31 6.24
CA ASN A 280 13.66 8.89 7.63
C ASN A 280 14.57 7.64 7.73
N PRO A 281 15.65 7.64 8.53
CA PRO A 281 16.51 6.46 8.71
C PRO A 281 15.75 5.20 9.15
N ARG A 282 14.62 5.37 9.84
CA ARG A 282 13.75 4.30 10.36
C ARG A 282 12.63 3.88 9.41
N ASP A 283 12.47 4.56 8.27
CA ASP A 283 11.57 4.11 7.21
C ASP A 283 12.25 3.01 6.40
N LEU A 284 11.53 1.90 6.21
CA LEU A 284 12.05 0.72 5.54
C LEU A 284 12.06 0.92 4.00
N ILE A 285 11.17 1.75 3.46
CA ILE A 285 11.02 1.94 2.01
C ILE A 285 12.27 2.55 1.37
N PRO A 286 12.92 3.61 1.93
CA PRO A 286 14.23 4.09 1.48
C PRO A 286 15.37 3.06 1.51
N GLN A 287 15.23 1.95 2.23
CA GLN A 287 16.24 0.89 2.25
C GLN A 287 16.06 -0.14 1.13
N LEU A 288 14.91 -0.18 0.46
CA LEU A 288 14.58 -1.13 -0.60
C LEU A 288 14.80 -0.54 -2.01
N PRO A 289 15.19 -1.34 -3.01
CA PRO A 289 15.73 -2.69 -2.87
C PRO A 289 17.08 -2.70 -2.13
N PRO A 290 17.42 -3.78 -1.40
CA PRO A 290 18.66 -3.83 -0.64
C PRO A 290 19.89 -3.80 -1.57
N LYS A 291 21.01 -3.26 -1.03
CA LYS A 291 22.26 -2.95 -1.77
C LYS A 291 22.88 -4.15 -2.50
N SER A 292 22.57 -5.36 -2.04
CA SER A 292 22.99 -6.65 -2.63
C SER A 292 22.30 -6.98 -3.96
N VAL A 293 21.07 -6.53 -4.20
CA VAL A 293 20.23 -6.96 -5.34
C VAL A 293 20.51 -6.14 -6.62
N GLY A 294 21.75 -5.65 -6.78
CA GLY A 294 22.19 -4.85 -7.95
C GLY A 294 22.77 -3.47 -7.63
N HIS A 295 23.22 -3.22 -6.39
CA HIS A 295 23.79 -1.93 -5.98
C HIS A 295 22.88 -0.72 -6.18
N TYR A 296 21.57 -0.92 -5.97
CA TYR A 296 20.53 0.11 -6.08
C TYR A 296 20.77 1.35 -5.20
N ARG A 297 20.45 2.52 -5.77
CA ARG A 297 20.60 3.88 -5.22
C ARG A 297 19.48 4.78 -5.76
N ARG A 298 19.45 6.04 -5.35
CA ARG A 298 18.60 7.11 -5.91
C ARG A 298 19.42 8.11 -6.72
N TYR A 299 18.82 8.76 -7.70
CA TYR A 299 19.42 9.95 -8.31
C TYR A 299 19.43 11.12 -7.32
N GLY A 300 20.42 12.02 -7.43
CA GLY A 300 20.50 13.25 -6.64
C GLY A 300 21.12 13.10 -5.26
N ARG A 301 20.57 13.83 -4.28
CA ARG A 301 21.07 13.95 -2.90
C ARG A 301 20.08 13.35 -1.91
N ASP A 302 20.56 12.39 -1.13
CA ASP A 302 19.86 11.87 0.04
C ASP A 302 20.05 12.85 1.23
N LEU A 303 18.94 13.24 1.87
CA LEU A 303 18.90 14.11 3.04
C LEU A 303 18.11 13.41 4.16
N TYR A 304 18.63 13.43 5.38
CA TYR A 304 18.07 12.69 6.52
C TYR A 304 17.41 13.63 7.53
N VAL A 305 16.26 13.23 8.08
CA VAL A 305 15.68 13.90 9.26
C VAL A 305 16.47 13.51 10.54
N PRO A 306 16.53 14.38 11.57
CA PRO A 306 17.32 14.12 12.78
C PRO A 306 16.88 12.88 13.57
N GLU A 307 17.83 12.20 14.23
CA GLU A 307 17.60 10.93 14.95
C GLU A 307 18.05 10.98 16.44
N HIS A 308 17.41 10.15 17.27
CA HIS A 308 17.94 9.72 18.58
C HIS A 308 18.29 8.21 18.60
N THR A 309 19.60 7.89 18.56
CA THR A 309 20.30 6.63 18.95
C THR A 309 20.18 5.36 18.08
N THR A 310 21.22 4.51 18.16
CA THR A 310 21.66 3.48 17.18
C THR A 310 22.03 2.12 17.83
N LYS A 311 22.04 1.00 17.06
CA LYS A 311 23.00 -0.15 17.15
C LYS A 311 22.66 -1.31 16.19
N LEU A 312 23.47 -1.55 15.13
CA LEU A 312 23.05 -2.30 13.94
C LEU A 312 24.23 -2.88 13.11
N THR A 313 24.85 -4.01 13.47
CA THR A 313 25.91 -4.63 12.62
C THR A 313 26.27 -6.11 12.89
N GLU A 314 25.44 -6.88 13.60
CA GLU A 314 25.87 -8.20 14.15
C GLU A 314 25.12 -9.42 13.57
N GLY A 315 23.89 -9.24 13.07
CA GLY A 315 23.00 -10.36 12.68
C GLY A 315 23.26 -10.95 11.28
N PHE A 316 23.58 -10.10 10.30
CA PHE A 316 23.72 -10.50 8.88
C PHE A 316 24.82 -11.57 8.70
N ARG A 317 25.85 -11.60 9.57
CA ARG A 317 27.03 -12.50 9.44
C ARG A 317 26.70 -14.00 9.41
N LEU A 318 25.52 -14.43 9.89
CA LEU A 318 25.14 -15.84 9.98
C LEU A 318 24.46 -16.40 8.71
N TYR A 319 23.72 -15.58 7.95
CA TYR A 319 22.71 -16.07 6.98
C TYR A 319 23.06 -15.87 5.50
N HIS A 320 24.19 -15.25 5.20
CA HIS A 320 24.72 -15.09 3.83
C HIS A 320 24.76 -16.42 3.00
N PRO A 321 25.09 -17.60 3.56
CA PRO A 321 25.19 -18.84 2.77
C PRO A 321 23.87 -19.36 2.19
N ASP A 322 22.72 -19.02 2.79
CA ASP A 322 21.41 -19.53 2.37
C ASP A 322 20.73 -18.62 1.33
N TRP A 323 20.92 -17.31 1.46
CA TRP A 323 20.55 -16.33 0.44
C TRP A 323 21.22 -16.63 -0.91
N GLU A 324 22.52 -16.96 -0.87
CA GLU A 324 23.34 -17.34 -2.02
C GLU A 324 22.75 -18.55 -2.78
N ARG A 325 22.26 -19.56 -2.05
CA ARG A 325 21.61 -20.74 -2.63
C ARG A 325 20.29 -20.38 -3.32
N GLU A 326 19.45 -19.59 -2.66
CA GLU A 326 18.07 -19.39 -3.11
C GLU A 326 17.94 -18.36 -4.24
N TYR A 327 18.76 -17.31 -4.25
CA TYR A 327 18.88 -16.41 -5.40
C TYR A 327 19.34 -17.17 -6.65
N GLN A 328 20.27 -18.13 -6.50
CA GLN A 328 20.72 -18.99 -7.59
C GLN A 328 19.64 -19.97 -8.07
N ARG A 329 18.71 -20.39 -7.20
CA ARG A 329 17.55 -21.22 -7.55
C ARG A 329 16.47 -20.46 -8.31
N ILE A 330 16.22 -19.19 -7.95
CA ILE A 330 15.14 -18.37 -8.52
C ILE A 330 15.55 -17.69 -9.83
N THR A 331 16.79 -17.19 -9.92
CA THR A 331 17.27 -16.37 -11.06
C THR A 331 18.15 -17.13 -12.06
N SER A 332 18.49 -18.38 -11.75
CA SER A 332 19.54 -19.18 -12.41
C SER A 332 20.96 -18.60 -12.36
N HIS A 333 21.17 -17.48 -11.65
CA HIS A 333 22.45 -16.76 -11.56
C HIS A 333 22.95 -16.69 -10.11
N LYS A 334 24.27 -16.71 -9.92
CA LYS A 334 24.90 -16.67 -8.59
C LYS A 334 25.11 -15.22 -8.11
N ILE A 335 25.15 -14.96 -6.80
CA ILE A 335 25.37 -13.60 -6.30
C ILE A 335 26.88 -13.27 -6.41
N PRO A 336 27.25 -12.09 -6.93
CA PRO A 336 28.61 -11.56 -6.78
C PRO A 336 28.87 -11.24 -5.30
N SER A 337 29.90 -11.84 -4.70
CA SER A 337 30.10 -11.88 -3.25
C SER A 337 30.60 -10.55 -2.62
N VAL A 338 30.83 -10.61 -1.30
CA VAL A 338 31.52 -9.59 -0.45
C VAL A 338 30.65 -8.33 -0.11
N PRO A 339 30.96 -7.53 0.93
CA PRO A 339 30.62 -7.82 2.33
C PRO A 339 29.65 -6.81 2.99
N LEU A 340 29.33 -7.09 4.26
CA LEU A 340 28.37 -6.39 5.13
C LEU A 340 28.77 -4.97 5.57
N ALA A 341 27.75 -4.11 5.61
CA ALA A 341 27.37 -3.26 6.74
C ALA A 341 25.86 -2.94 6.57
N ASP A 342 25.14 -2.62 7.65
CA ASP A 342 23.72 -2.17 7.67
C ASP A 342 22.67 -3.22 7.20
N GLU A 343 21.65 -3.71 7.93
CA GLU A 343 21.11 -3.48 9.29
C GLU A 343 20.63 -2.05 9.61
N VAL A 344 19.40 -1.78 10.09
CA VAL A 344 18.26 -2.65 10.46
C VAL A 344 17.66 -3.40 9.26
N LEU A 345 16.77 -4.34 9.56
CA LEU A 345 15.37 -4.38 9.06
C LEU A 345 14.60 -5.63 9.53
N LEU A 346 15.25 -6.53 10.29
CA LEU A 346 15.15 -7.95 9.97
C LEU A 346 14.23 -8.81 10.87
N ASP A 347 13.75 -8.32 12.02
CA ASP A 347 12.95 -9.14 12.94
C ASP A 347 11.59 -9.60 12.36
N LEU A 348 11.09 -8.94 11.31
CA LEU A 348 9.84 -9.28 10.62
C LEU A 348 10.04 -9.96 9.26
N LEU A 349 11.25 -9.91 8.69
CA LEU A 349 11.49 -10.31 7.29
C LEU A 349 11.49 -11.82 7.02
N PRO A 350 11.98 -12.72 7.91
CA PRO A 350 11.91 -14.17 7.69
C PRO A 350 10.50 -14.67 7.38
N TYR A 351 9.52 -14.19 8.17
CA TYR A 351 8.11 -14.59 8.04
C TYR A 351 7.45 -14.10 6.75
N VAL A 352 7.92 -12.98 6.17
CA VAL A 352 7.44 -12.48 4.87
C VAL A 352 8.06 -13.27 3.70
N VAL A 353 9.31 -13.71 3.83
CA VAL A 353 9.99 -14.50 2.78
C VAL A 353 9.45 -15.93 2.72
N ASP A 354 9.20 -16.58 3.86
CA ASP A 354 8.53 -17.89 3.93
C ASP A 354 7.14 -17.86 3.26
N LEU A 355 6.42 -16.73 3.39
CA LEU A 355 5.09 -16.52 2.80
C LEU A 355 5.14 -16.47 1.26
N VAL A 356 6.19 -15.86 0.69
CA VAL A 356 6.38 -15.75 -0.77
C VAL A 356 6.90 -17.06 -1.38
N ALA A 357 7.70 -17.84 -0.65
CA ALA A 357 8.36 -19.04 -1.16
C ALA A 357 7.43 -20.21 -1.55
N PHE A 358 6.16 -20.18 -1.12
CA PHE A 358 5.26 -21.35 -1.18
C PHE A 358 4.16 -21.32 -2.27
N SER A 359 4.00 -20.24 -3.04
CA SER A 359 2.77 -19.99 -3.81
C SER A 359 2.93 -19.65 -5.31
N ILE A 360 2.98 -20.68 -6.17
CA ILE A 360 2.57 -20.64 -7.58
C ILE A 360 1.83 -21.96 -7.90
N PRO A 361 0.67 -21.98 -8.60
CA PRO A 361 0.03 -20.90 -9.35
C PRO A 361 -1.31 -20.37 -8.78
N GLN A 362 -1.81 -20.89 -7.65
CA GLN A 362 -3.19 -20.62 -7.16
C GLN A 362 -3.28 -19.88 -5.80
N GLY A 363 -2.15 -19.38 -5.25
CA GLY A 363 -2.08 -18.90 -3.86
C GLY A 363 -2.05 -17.38 -3.62
N LEU A 364 -2.05 -16.54 -4.67
CA LEU A 364 -1.75 -15.10 -4.54
C LEU A 364 -2.79 -14.31 -3.75
N GLU A 365 -4.08 -14.66 -3.82
CA GLU A 365 -5.15 -13.92 -3.14
C GLU A 365 -5.09 -14.04 -1.61
N SER A 366 -4.74 -15.22 -1.10
CA SER A 366 -4.60 -15.49 0.35
C SER A 366 -3.47 -14.69 1.00
N ILE A 367 -2.42 -14.34 0.24
CA ILE A 367 -1.32 -13.49 0.71
C ILE A 367 -1.79 -12.03 0.80
N GLY A 368 -2.53 -11.55 -0.20
CA GLY A 368 -3.17 -10.22 -0.16
C GLY A 368 -4.10 -10.06 1.04
N ALA A 369 -4.93 -11.07 1.33
CA ALA A 369 -5.81 -11.10 2.48
C ALA A 369 -5.07 -10.93 3.82
N LEU A 370 -3.95 -11.62 4.00
CA LEU A 370 -3.14 -11.53 5.24
C LEU A 370 -2.48 -10.17 5.40
N VAL A 371 -1.99 -9.56 4.31
CA VAL A 371 -1.40 -8.21 4.34
C VAL A 371 -2.46 -7.15 4.63
N LEU A 372 -3.65 -7.23 4.02
CA LEU A 372 -4.79 -6.32 4.30
C LEU A 372 -5.26 -6.38 5.75
N LEU A 373 -5.31 -7.59 6.33
CA LEU A 373 -5.65 -7.80 7.74
C LEU A 373 -4.59 -7.22 8.69
N LEU A 374 -3.31 -7.32 8.34
CA LEU A 374 -2.20 -6.75 9.10
C LEU A 374 -2.03 -5.23 8.91
N SER A 375 -2.58 -4.65 7.84
CA SER A 375 -2.62 -3.20 7.60
C SER A 375 -3.89 -2.49 8.11
N GLY A 376 -4.82 -3.23 8.73
CA GLY A 376 -6.04 -2.66 9.32
C GLY A 376 -7.12 -2.21 8.31
N GLU A 377 -7.09 -2.71 7.07
CA GLU A 377 -8.15 -2.45 6.09
C GLU A 377 -9.39 -3.32 6.32
N ASP A 378 -10.38 -3.26 5.42
CA ASP A 378 -11.66 -3.95 5.60
C ASP A 378 -11.59 -5.42 5.14
N PRO A 379 -12.05 -6.41 5.93
CA PRO A 379 -12.19 -7.78 5.44
C PRO A 379 -13.08 -7.92 4.20
N SER A 380 -13.98 -6.96 3.92
CA SER A 380 -14.78 -6.91 2.69
C SER A 380 -14.00 -6.51 1.42
N THR A 381 -12.75 -6.06 1.51
CA THR A 381 -11.87 -5.86 0.34
C THR A 381 -11.06 -7.12 -0.04
N VAL A 382 -11.21 -8.21 0.72
CA VAL A 382 -10.58 -9.49 0.41
C VAL A 382 -11.32 -10.18 -0.75
N PRO A 383 -10.64 -10.62 -1.82
CA PRO A 383 -11.27 -11.31 -2.94
C PRO A 383 -12.03 -12.58 -2.53
N SER A 384 -13.12 -12.88 -3.23
CA SER A 384 -13.99 -14.03 -2.97
C SER A 384 -13.38 -15.40 -3.30
N GLY A 385 -12.15 -15.46 -3.82
CA GLY A 385 -11.42 -16.70 -4.15
C GLY A 385 -10.60 -17.31 -3.00
N VAL A 386 -10.58 -16.72 -1.80
CA VAL A 386 -9.76 -17.22 -0.68
C VAL A 386 -10.19 -18.62 -0.22
N ASN A 387 -9.31 -19.60 -0.45
CA ASN A 387 -9.48 -20.99 0.00
C ASN A 387 -9.19 -21.12 1.51
N TRP A 388 -10.23 -20.89 2.32
CA TRP A 388 -10.14 -20.93 3.79
C TRP A 388 -9.61 -22.24 4.38
N PRO A 389 -9.97 -23.45 3.89
CA PRO A 389 -9.35 -24.70 4.33
C PRO A 389 -7.83 -24.75 4.11
N ALA A 390 -7.33 -24.26 2.97
CA ALA A 390 -5.89 -24.18 2.72
C ALA A 390 -5.19 -23.18 3.65
N PHE A 391 -5.82 -22.04 3.93
CA PHE A 391 -5.32 -21.05 4.89
C PHE A 391 -5.27 -21.60 6.33
N GLN A 392 -6.27 -22.39 6.75
CA GLN A 392 -6.24 -23.09 8.05
C GLN A 392 -5.13 -24.15 8.12
N GLY A 393 -4.93 -24.93 7.06
CA GLY A 393 -3.84 -25.90 6.97
C GLY A 393 -2.44 -25.26 7.02
N LEU A 394 -2.29 -24.05 6.46
CA LEU A 394 -1.06 -23.25 6.56
C LEU A 394 -0.78 -22.87 8.02
N LEU A 395 -1.77 -22.31 8.73
CA LEU A 395 -1.64 -21.90 10.14
C LEU A 395 -1.30 -23.09 11.06
N GLU A 396 -1.96 -24.24 10.89
CA GLU A 396 -1.61 -25.46 11.62
C GLU A 396 -0.16 -25.92 11.35
N THR A 397 0.30 -25.79 10.12
CA THR A 397 1.66 -26.20 9.72
C THR A 397 2.73 -25.25 10.30
N MET A 398 2.43 -23.95 10.37
CA MET A 398 3.28 -22.96 11.02
C MET A 398 3.39 -23.22 12.53
N GLY A 399 2.27 -23.49 13.22
CA GLY A 399 2.27 -23.86 14.64
C GLY A 399 3.10 -25.12 14.93
N LYS A 400 2.91 -26.18 14.11
CA LYS A 400 3.67 -27.44 14.23
C LYS A 400 5.18 -27.26 14.00
N LYS A 401 5.60 -26.34 13.11
CA LYS A 401 7.03 -26.00 12.91
C LYS A 401 7.62 -25.18 14.06
N MET A 402 6.90 -24.18 14.59
CA MET A 402 7.38 -23.36 15.71
C MET A 402 7.49 -24.16 17.02
N ALA A 403 6.59 -25.12 17.24
CA ALA A 403 6.68 -26.10 18.33
C ALA A 403 8.00 -26.92 18.27
N ALA A 404 8.43 -27.31 17.07
CA ALA A 404 9.63 -28.11 16.85
C ALA A 404 10.94 -27.32 17.04
N SER A 405 10.95 -26.01 16.77
CA SER A 405 12.15 -25.16 16.92
C SER A 405 12.39 -24.66 18.35
N SER A 406 11.35 -24.57 19.17
CA SER A 406 11.42 -24.00 20.54
C SER A 406 11.56 -25.05 21.65
N GLY A 407 11.29 -26.32 21.36
CA GLY A 407 11.23 -27.39 22.36
C GLY A 407 10.04 -27.27 23.35
N LYS A 408 9.09 -26.35 23.09
CA LYS A 408 7.88 -26.14 23.90
C LYS A 408 6.69 -25.95 22.97
N SER A 409 5.90 -27.00 22.79
CA SER A 409 4.82 -27.05 21.79
C SER A 409 3.68 -26.06 22.03
N ASP A 410 3.36 -25.79 23.31
CA ASP A 410 2.04 -25.27 23.67
C ASP A 410 2.03 -23.73 23.76
N ASN A 411 3.18 -23.08 23.94
CA ASN A 411 3.26 -21.62 24.14
C ASN A 411 3.23 -20.82 22.82
N ALA A 412 3.68 -21.38 21.70
CA ALA A 412 3.77 -20.63 20.44
C ALA A 412 2.39 -20.16 19.93
N MET A 413 1.35 -20.98 20.12
CA MET A 413 -0.03 -20.60 19.81
C MET A 413 -0.56 -19.50 20.76
N MET A 414 -0.14 -19.52 22.03
CA MET A 414 -0.50 -18.50 23.02
C MET A 414 0.12 -17.14 22.65
N GLU A 415 1.39 -17.10 22.23
CA GLU A 415 2.06 -15.86 21.83
C GLU A 415 1.48 -15.26 20.54
N ILE A 416 1.11 -16.09 19.55
CA ILE A 416 0.40 -15.63 18.35
C ILE A 416 -0.97 -15.04 18.72
N ALA A 417 -1.73 -15.69 19.62
CA ALA A 417 -3.00 -15.17 20.11
C ALA A 417 -2.85 -13.86 20.92
N LEU A 418 -1.81 -13.76 21.74
CA LEU A 418 -1.47 -12.54 22.49
C LEU A 418 -1.08 -11.38 21.56
N GLY A 419 -0.28 -11.64 20.52
CA GLY A 419 0.06 -10.64 19.50
C GLY A 419 -1.16 -10.05 18.81
N ILE A 420 -2.13 -10.90 18.45
CA ILE A 420 -3.43 -10.47 17.90
C ILE A 420 -4.22 -9.63 18.92
N MET A 421 -4.26 -10.04 20.20
CA MET A 421 -5.02 -9.34 21.26
C MET A 421 -4.51 -7.93 21.59
N PHE A 422 -3.28 -7.55 21.22
CA PHE A 422 -2.79 -6.18 21.39
C PHE A 422 -3.20 -5.21 20.28
N THR A 423 -3.80 -5.69 19.18
CA THR A 423 -4.38 -4.81 18.15
C THR A 423 -5.76 -4.29 18.58
N LYS A 424 -5.92 -2.96 18.62
CA LYS A 424 -7.16 -2.32 19.13
C LYS A 424 -8.27 -2.30 18.08
N GLY A 425 -9.13 -3.31 18.08
CA GLY A 425 -10.35 -3.33 17.25
C GLY A 425 -11.40 -4.32 17.72
N SER A 426 -12.68 -3.97 17.54
CA SER A 426 -13.82 -4.83 17.90
C SER A 426 -13.92 -6.12 17.07
N ALA A 427 -13.14 -6.26 16.00
CA ALA A 427 -13.05 -7.46 15.18
C ALA A 427 -12.52 -8.69 15.95
N GLY A 428 -11.66 -8.51 16.95
CA GLY A 428 -11.03 -9.62 17.69
C GLY A 428 -12.05 -10.57 18.34
N VAL A 429 -13.16 -10.03 18.87
CA VAL A 429 -14.14 -10.76 19.70
C VAL A 429 -14.75 -11.98 18.99
N VAL A 430 -14.95 -11.92 17.67
CA VAL A 430 -15.55 -13.03 16.90
C VAL A 430 -14.54 -14.16 16.69
N LEU A 431 -13.31 -13.83 16.27
CA LEU A 431 -12.25 -14.81 16.03
C LEU A 431 -11.77 -15.46 17.34
N THR A 432 -11.66 -14.68 18.41
CA THR A 432 -11.34 -15.14 19.77
C THR A 432 -12.31 -16.23 20.23
N ARG A 433 -13.61 -16.12 19.94
CA ARG A 433 -14.62 -17.08 20.41
C ARG A 433 -14.49 -18.45 19.73
N VAL A 434 -14.31 -18.46 18.41
CA VAL A 434 -14.13 -19.71 17.62
C VAL A 434 -12.83 -20.43 18.02
N LEU A 435 -11.78 -19.69 18.40
CA LEU A 435 -10.54 -20.26 18.90
C LEU A 435 -10.64 -20.75 20.34
N LEU A 436 -11.28 -20.00 21.26
CA LEU A 436 -11.44 -20.44 22.66
C LEU A 436 -12.27 -21.71 22.78
N ASP A 437 -13.41 -21.80 22.09
CA ASP A 437 -14.31 -22.96 22.21
C ASP A 437 -13.62 -24.27 21.75
N LYS A 438 -12.64 -24.18 20.83
CA LYS A 438 -11.80 -25.32 20.38
C LYS A 438 -10.57 -25.59 21.25
N LEU A 439 -10.03 -24.57 21.92
CA LEU A 439 -8.94 -24.72 22.89
C LEU A 439 -9.45 -25.36 24.19
N MET A 440 -10.62 -24.93 24.66
CA MET A 440 -11.27 -25.47 25.85
C MET A 440 -11.74 -26.93 25.69
N SER A 441 -11.91 -27.42 24.45
CA SER A 441 -12.24 -28.81 24.16
C SER A 441 -11.04 -29.74 24.00
N THR A 442 -9.79 -29.24 24.11
CA THR A 442 -8.57 -30.02 23.83
C THR A 442 -7.57 -30.13 25.00
N VAL A 443 -7.71 -29.33 26.06
CA VAL A 443 -6.80 -29.35 27.22
C VAL A 443 -7.30 -30.31 28.31
N THR A 444 -6.47 -31.28 28.70
CA THR A 444 -6.72 -32.16 29.85
C THR A 444 -6.27 -31.52 31.17
N ALA A 445 -6.81 -31.99 32.30
CA ALA A 445 -6.77 -31.29 33.59
C ALA A 445 -5.40 -31.13 34.30
N ALA A 446 -4.28 -31.47 33.65
CA ALA A 446 -2.96 -31.55 34.28
C ALA A 446 -2.23 -30.20 34.45
N HIS A 447 -2.53 -29.18 33.62
CA HIS A 447 -1.68 -27.96 33.49
C HIS A 447 -2.28 -26.67 34.07
N TYR A 448 -3.28 -26.77 34.95
CA TYR A 448 -3.92 -25.60 35.58
C TYR A 448 -3.03 -24.65 36.45
N PRO A 449 -1.88 -25.03 37.04
CA PRO A 449 -1.16 -24.16 37.97
C PRO A 449 -0.50 -22.89 37.39
N GLU A 450 0.06 -22.93 36.17
CA GLU A 450 0.90 -21.84 35.66
C GLU A 450 0.11 -20.59 35.19
N LEU A 451 -1.18 -20.75 34.91
CA LEU A 451 -2.09 -19.69 34.46
C LEU A 451 -2.41 -18.61 35.52
N TYR A 452 -1.90 -18.73 36.75
CA TYR A 452 -2.37 -17.93 37.90
C TYR A 452 -1.46 -16.73 38.28
N LEU A 453 -0.30 -16.54 37.62
CA LEU A 453 0.72 -15.57 38.05
C LEU A 453 0.83 -14.27 37.23
N ALA A 454 0.17 -14.17 36.07
CA ALA A 454 0.05 -12.92 35.30
C ALA A 454 -1.34 -12.30 35.50
N GLY A 455 -1.47 -11.48 36.56
CA GLY A 455 -2.78 -11.14 37.12
C GLY A 455 -3.52 -9.94 36.53
N LEU A 456 -4.76 -10.16 36.08
CA LEU A 456 -5.89 -9.25 36.30
C LEU A 456 -7.01 -10.03 37.00
N ARG A 457 -7.52 -9.50 38.12
CA ARG A 457 -8.55 -10.18 38.93
C ARG A 457 -9.93 -9.54 38.78
N TYR A 458 -10.93 -10.38 38.54
CA TYR A 458 -12.20 -10.38 39.28
C TYR A 458 -12.64 -11.84 39.48
N HIS A 459 -13.20 -12.18 40.65
CA HIS A 459 -13.74 -13.52 41.01
C HIS A 459 -15.29 -13.45 41.13
N SER A 460 -16.10 -14.50 41.34
CA SER A 460 -15.97 -15.88 41.91
C SER A 460 -17.19 -16.73 41.48
N PHE A 461 -17.40 -18.04 41.72
CA PHE A 461 -16.72 -19.16 42.42
C PHE A 461 -16.59 -20.37 41.42
N GLY A 462 -16.09 -21.60 41.69
CA GLY A 462 -16.38 -22.65 42.69
C GLY A 462 -16.95 -23.92 41.99
N PRO A 463 -16.89 -25.17 42.54
CA PRO A 463 -16.43 -25.64 43.86
C PRO A 463 -15.18 -26.57 43.81
N ARG A 464 -14.99 -27.47 44.81
CA ARG A 464 -13.76 -28.28 45.09
C ARG A 464 -13.93 -29.81 44.91
N VAL A 465 -12.81 -30.53 44.74
CA VAL A 465 -12.59 -31.97 45.08
C VAL A 465 -11.19 -32.12 45.78
N VAL A 466 -10.84 -33.26 46.41
CA VAL A 466 -9.83 -33.36 47.50
C VAL A 466 -8.96 -34.65 47.49
N ALA A 467 -7.74 -34.59 48.08
CA ALA A 467 -6.82 -35.67 48.54
C ALA A 467 -5.92 -36.40 47.51
N PRO A 468 -4.84 -37.14 47.91
CA PRO A 468 -4.05 -37.19 49.18
C PRO A 468 -2.51 -36.98 49.01
N PRO A 469 -1.66 -37.02 50.09
CA PRO A 469 -0.21 -36.79 50.02
C PRO A 469 0.70 -38.03 50.31
N PRO A 470 2.00 -38.00 49.92
CA PRO A 470 3.06 -38.88 50.42
C PRO A 470 4.16 -38.16 51.26
N THR A 471 4.96 -38.91 52.02
CA THR A 471 5.96 -38.45 53.01
C THR A 471 7.45 -38.60 52.57
N PRO A 472 8.44 -37.98 53.27
CA PRO A 472 9.81 -37.78 52.76
C PRO A 472 10.93 -38.62 53.41
N ALA A 473 12.13 -38.63 52.78
CA ALA A 473 13.44 -39.04 53.34
C ALA A 473 14.61 -38.40 52.51
N PRO A 474 15.91 -38.50 52.88
CA PRO A 474 16.57 -37.55 53.79
C PRO A 474 17.90 -36.94 53.25
N ALA A 475 18.56 -36.09 54.06
CA ALA A 475 19.82 -35.38 53.72
C ALA A 475 21.11 -36.15 54.10
N PRO A 476 22.29 -35.71 53.59
CA PRO A 476 23.43 -35.47 54.51
C PRO A 476 24.38 -34.28 54.15
N SER A 477 25.40 -34.09 55.01
CA SER A 477 26.61 -33.23 54.92
C SER A 477 27.67 -33.86 55.90
N PRO A 478 28.97 -33.45 56.02
CA PRO A 478 29.72 -32.29 55.49
C PRO A 478 31.17 -32.61 54.93
N THR A 479 32.08 -31.63 54.92
CA THR A 479 33.47 -31.58 54.33
C THR A 479 34.62 -32.06 55.26
N PRO A 480 35.87 -32.32 54.76
CA PRO A 480 37.00 -31.34 54.87
C PRO A 480 38.11 -31.40 53.73
N SER A 481 39.24 -30.68 53.92
CA SER A 481 40.34 -30.34 52.93
C SER A 481 41.74 -30.94 53.33
N PRO A 482 42.98 -30.50 52.89
CA PRO A 482 43.49 -29.58 51.82
C PRO A 482 44.84 -29.95 51.06
N THR A 483 45.32 -29.06 50.14
CA THR A 483 46.73 -28.77 49.68
C THR A 483 47.54 -29.76 48.80
N PRO A 484 48.63 -29.36 48.04
CA PRO A 484 49.31 -28.04 47.87
C PRO A 484 49.44 -27.49 46.40
N SER A 485 50.33 -26.50 46.15
CA SER A 485 50.40 -25.56 44.98
C SER A 485 51.74 -25.65 44.17
N PRO A 486 52.16 -24.70 43.27
CA PRO A 486 51.49 -23.71 42.38
C PRO A 486 52.02 -23.79 40.89
N PRO A 487 51.65 -22.88 39.93
CA PRO A 487 52.44 -21.66 39.70
C PRO A 487 51.62 -20.40 39.27
N ARG A 488 52.31 -19.25 39.11
CA ARG A 488 51.75 -17.91 38.78
C ARG A 488 51.29 -17.74 37.32
N ARG A 489 50.25 -16.91 37.09
CA ARG A 489 50.41 -15.63 36.37
C ARG A 489 49.24 -14.63 36.54
N ASP A 490 49.56 -13.40 36.16
CA ASP A 490 48.73 -12.23 35.81
C ASP A 490 47.78 -11.64 36.86
N THR A 491 47.79 -10.30 36.92
CA THR A 491 47.07 -9.51 37.94
C THR A 491 45.63 -9.24 37.48
N PRO A 492 44.59 -9.66 38.21
CA PRO A 492 43.21 -9.36 37.82
C PRO A 492 42.95 -7.86 37.84
N GLN A 493 42.44 -7.32 36.73
CA GLN A 493 41.87 -5.99 36.71
C GLN A 493 40.58 -6.01 37.53
N LYS A 494 40.67 -5.62 38.82
CA LYS A 494 39.60 -5.78 39.80
C LYS A 494 38.33 -5.09 39.30
N GLU A 495 37.27 -5.86 39.05
CA GLU A 495 36.01 -5.33 38.52
C GLU A 495 35.46 -4.21 39.42
N ALA A 496 34.83 -3.22 38.79
CA ALA A 496 34.16 -2.15 39.51
C ALA A 496 33.01 -2.74 40.35
N LEU A 497 33.04 -2.50 41.66
CA LEU A 497 32.03 -2.97 42.61
C LEU A 497 30.63 -2.53 42.17
N LYS A 498 29.70 -3.48 42.10
CA LYS A 498 28.27 -3.24 41.82
C LYS A 498 27.46 -3.48 43.08
N VAL A 499 26.31 -2.83 43.22
CA VAL A 499 25.32 -3.18 44.24
C VAL A 499 24.50 -4.35 43.72
N VAL A 500 24.35 -5.40 44.52
CA VAL A 500 23.56 -6.61 44.23
C VAL A 500 22.19 -6.54 44.91
N GLU A 501 22.16 -6.06 46.15
CA GLU A 501 20.94 -5.88 46.95
C GLU A 501 20.99 -4.52 47.65
N LEU A 502 19.89 -3.78 47.64
CA LEU A 502 19.69 -2.55 48.41
C LEU A 502 18.43 -2.73 49.27
N VAL A 503 18.56 -2.56 50.58
CA VAL A 503 17.43 -2.68 51.53
C VAL A 503 17.33 -1.41 52.36
N GLU A 504 16.13 -0.87 52.42
CA GLU A 504 15.77 0.29 53.24
C GLU A 504 15.16 -0.18 54.57
N GLY A 505 15.53 0.49 55.66
CA GLY A 505 15.13 0.12 57.01
C GLY A 505 15.97 0.82 58.07
N GLY A 506 15.40 1.05 59.25
CA GLY A 506 16.12 1.64 60.38
C GLY A 506 16.99 0.60 61.10
N PHE A 507 18.29 0.83 61.13
CA PHE A 507 19.27 0.04 61.88
C PHE A 507 19.96 0.92 62.91
N SER A 508 19.61 0.77 64.19
CA SER A 508 20.26 1.48 65.30
C SER A 508 21.58 0.81 65.69
N ILE A 509 22.64 1.61 65.74
CA ILE A 509 24.04 1.15 65.87
C ILE A 509 24.76 2.06 66.86
N THR A 510 25.38 1.48 67.89
CA THR A 510 26.14 2.23 68.89
C THR A 510 27.63 2.25 68.54
N ILE A 511 28.17 3.46 68.30
CA ILE A 511 29.58 3.68 67.95
C ILE A 511 30.37 4.07 69.22
N PRO A 512 31.54 3.46 69.49
CA PRO A 512 32.38 3.81 70.64
C PRO A 512 32.91 5.25 70.64
N LYS A 513 33.19 5.77 71.84
CA LYS A 513 33.87 7.06 72.07
C LYS A 513 35.19 7.12 71.28
N ASN A 514 35.45 8.24 70.60
CA ASN A 514 36.64 8.48 69.75
C ASN A 514 36.87 7.47 68.60
N TYR A 515 35.86 6.68 68.21
CA TYR A 515 36.03 5.72 67.12
C TYR A 515 36.15 6.41 65.74
N ARG A 516 37.17 6.03 64.98
CA ARG A 516 37.38 6.45 63.58
C ARG A 516 36.59 5.54 62.65
N LEU A 517 35.67 6.12 61.88
CA LEU A 517 34.80 5.38 60.97
C LEU A 517 35.25 5.59 59.53
N ASP A 518 35.58 4.53 58.82
CA ASP A 518 35.93 4.63 57.40
C ASP A 518 34.65 4.66 56.55
N CYS A 519 34.32 5.88 56.12
CA CYS A 519 33.14 6.22 55.34
C CYS A 519 33.43 6.22 53.84
N TYR A 520 32.42 5.94 53.04
CA TYR A 520 32.45 5.96 51.58
C TYR A 520 31.31 6.85 51.09
N GLU A 521 31.57 7.73 50.12
CA GLU A 521 30.57 8.69 49.61
C GLU A 521 29.40 8.01 48.89
N LYS A 522 29.58 6.76 48.43
CA LYS A 522 28.56 5.94 47.76
C LYS A 522 28.86 4.45 47.96
N PRO A 523 27.89 3.54 47.81
CA PRO A 523 28.09 2.10 48.07
C PRO A 523 29.28 1.51 47.33
N THR A 524 29.54 1.95 46.10
CA THR A 524 30.55 1.38 45.19
C THR A 524 31.91 2.10 45.22
N ALA A 525 32.12 3.10 46.08
CA ALA A 525 33.40 3.82 46.12
C ALA A 525 34.57 2.92 46.58
N SER A 526 35.70 3.04 45.88
CA SER A 526 36.91 2.26 46.12
C SER A 526 37.77 2.80 47.28
N THR A 527 37.76 4.12 47.48
CA THR A 527 38.50 4.81 48.55
C THR A 527 37.55 5.27 49.66
N PRO A 528 37.86 5.00 50.95
CA PRO A 528 37.18 5.63 52.07
C PRO A 528 37.76 7.02 52.39
N TYR A 529 36.96 7.83 53.08
CA TYR A 529 37.41 8.96 53.89
C TYR A 529 37.16 8.63 55.37
N THR A 530 38.08 8.98 56.26
CA THR A 530 37.88 8.75 57.71
C THR A 530 36.98 9.84 58.29
N TYR A 531 35.86 9.42 58.87
CA TYR A 531 34.96 10.24 59.68
C TYR A 531 35.32 10.10 61.17
N VAL A 532 35.28 11.21 61.89
CA VAL A 532 35.42 11.26 63.35
C VAL A 532 34.33 12.17 63.88
N SER A 533 33.47 11.63 64.73
CA SER A 533 32.39 12.39 65.35
C SER A 533 32.93 13.42 66.34
N SER A 534 32.33 14.60 66.35
CA SER A 534 32.55 15.68 67.31
C SER A 534 32.00 15.38 68.71
N LYS A 535 31.19 14.32 68.88
CA LYS A 535 30.53 14.00 70.14
C LYS A 535 31.51 13.40 71.17
N PRO A 536 31.48 13.84 72.44
CA PRO A 536 32.50 13.48 73.42
C PRO A 536 32.43 12.04 73.93
N ASP A 537 31.33 11.31 73.70
CA ASP A 537 31.07 9.96 74.23
C ASP A 537 30.57 9.00 73.14
N SER A 538 30.38 7.72 73.48
CA SER A 538 29.78 6.73 72.56
C SER A 538 28.36 7.15 72.16
N TYR A 539 28.05 7.09 70.87
CA TYR A 539 26.83 7.67 70.30
C TYR A 539 26.10 6.67 69.40
N ARG A 540 24.76 6.64 69.49
CA ARG A 540 23.88 5.91 68.57
C ARG A 540 23.86 6.64 67.23
N ILE A 541 23.94 5.91 66.12
CA ILE A 541 23.52 6.34 64.79
C ILE A 541 22.41 5.42 64.30
N THR A 542 21.49 5.95 63.50
CA THR A 542 20.49 5.14 62.80
C THR A 542 20.89 5.13 61.33
N ALA A 543 21.36 3.98 60.84
CA ALA A 543 21.50 3.78 59.41
C ALA A 543 20.12 3.52 58.79
N THR A 544 19.83 4.09 57.62
CA THR A 544 18.51 4.00 56.97
C THR A 544 18.47 3.10 55.74
N LYS A 545 19.65 2.69 55.23
CA LYS A 545 19.80 1.73 54.12
C LYS A 545 21.01 0.82 54.35
N ARG A 546 20.97 -0.38 53.79
CA ARG A 546 22.13 -1.27 53.60
C ARG A 546 22.26 -1.65 52.12
N ALA A 547 23.49 -1.77 51.64
CA ALA A 547 23.82 -2.22 50.29
C ALA A 547 24.79 -3.41 50.34
N VAL A 548 24.42 -4.52 49.72
CA VAL A 548 25.30 -5.68 49.50
C VAL A 548 25.99 -5.51 48.15
N LEU A 549 27.31 -5.69 48.12
CA LEU A 549 28.13 -5.49 46.93
C LEU A 549 28.46 -6.82 46.23
N SER A 550 28.95 -6.72 45.00
CA SER A 550 29.32 -7.86 44.15
C SER A 550 30.49 -8.70 44.65
N ASP A 551 31.21 -8.26 45.68
CA ASP A 551 32.23 -9.03 46.40
C ASP A 551 31.69 -9.69 47.70
N GLY A 552 30.39 -9.59 47.96
CA GLY A 552 29.73 -10.09 49.16
C GLY A 552 29.84 -9.16 50.38
N SER A 553 30.61 -8.05 50.30
CA SER A 553 30.69 -7.08 51.40
C SER A 553 29.39 -6.28 51.54
N THR A 554 29.06 -5.84 52.75
CA THR A 554 27.85 -5.03 53.02
C THR A 554 28.24 -3.67 53.61
N ARG A 555 27.66 -2.60 53.08
CA ARG A 555 27.82 -1.22 53.58
C ARG A 555 26.48 -0.65 54.05
N TYR A 556 26.52 0.14 55.12
CA TYR A 556 25.36 0.72 55.80
C TYR A 556 25.41 2.24 55.69
N PHE A 557 24.26 2.87 55.42
CA PHE A 557 24.16 4.29 55.12
C PHE A 557 23.58 5.09 56.27
N PHE A 558 24.29 6.13 56.70
CA PHE A 558 23.73 7.21 57.52
C PHE A 558 24.22 8.57 57.01
N ILE A 559 23.60 9.64 57.52
CA ILE A 559 24.02 11.02 57.28
C ILE A 559 24.63 11.55 58.58
N SER A 560 25.81 12.19 58.51
CA SER A 560 26.49 12.71 59.70
C SER A 560 25.73 13.88 60.34
N SER A 561 25.84 14.01 61.67
CA SER A 561 25.14 15.04 62.45
C SER A 561 26.02 16.25 62.76
N ASP A 562 26.83 16.68 61.79
CA ASP A 562 27.69 17.86 61.90
C ASP A 562 27.02 19.10 61.26
N GLU A 563 27.63 20.28 61.41
CA GLU A 563 27.17 21.54 60.79
C GLU A 563 27.00 21.47 59.26
N LYS A 564 27.70 20.52 58.61
CA LYS A 564 27.53 20.18 57.20
C LYS A 564 27.32 18.67 57.09
N PRO A 565 26.07 18.19 57.04
CA PRO A 565 25.75 16.77 56.99
C PRO A 565 26.41 16.08 55.79
N LYS A 566 27.04 14.92 56.01
CA LYS A 566 27.68 14.11 54.95
C LYS A 566 27.05 12.74 54.82
N GLU A 567 26.85 12.29 53.59
CA GLU A 567 26.51 10.90 53.27
C GLU A 567 27.68 9.97 53.59
N CYS A 568 27.49 9.05 54.52
CA CYS A 568 28.47 8.03 54.87
C CYS A 568 27.89 6.63 54.70
N TRP A 569 28.45 5.88 53.75
CA TRP A 569 28.37 4.43 53.69
C TRP A 569 29.53 3.82 54.46
N PHE A 570 29.32 2.90 55.40
CA PHE A 570 30.40 2.28 56.21
C PHE A 570 30.20 0.77 56.38
N VAL A 571 31.24 0.05 56.78
CA VAL A 571 31.19 -1.40 57.06
C VAL A 571 31.11 -1.64 58.57
N PHE A 572 30.27 -2.57 59.01
CA PHE A 572 30.27 -3.02 60.41
C PHE A 572 31.62 -3.62 60.80
N THR A 573 32.12 -3.26 61.98
CA THR A 573 33.31 -3.89 62.58
C THR A 573 32.93 -4.64 63.85
N SER A 574 33.77 -5.58 64.29
CA SER A 574 33.59 -6.34 65.55
C SER A 574 33.64 -5.49 66.83
N LYS A 575 33.79 -4.16 66.71
CA LYS A 575 33.73 -3.17 67.80
C LYS A 575 32.39 -2.42 67.84
N MET A 576 31.43 -2.80 67.01
CA MET A 576 30.07 -2.24 66.95
C MET A 576 29.07 -3.34 67.28
N SER A 577 27.99 -2.99 68.01
CA SER A 577 26.92 -3.92 68.38
C SER A 577 25.58 -3.49 67.80
N LEU A 578 24.81 -4.46 67.27
CA LEU A 578 23.38 -4.29 67.06
C LEU A 578 22.65 -4.47 68.39
N GLU A 579 21.72 -3.59 68.69
CA GLU A 579 20.81 -3.75 69.82
C GLU A 579 19.66 -4.69 69.45
N LYS A 580 19.38 -5.66 70.33
CA LYS A 580 18.23 -6.54 70.27
C LYS A 580 17.28 -6.24 71.43
N GLY A 581 15.98 -6.20 71.14
CA GLY A 581 14.92 -6.05 72.13
C GLY A 581 13.84 -7.10 71.94
N THR A 582 12.82 -7.05 72.80
CA THR A 582 11.60 -7.85 72.65
C THR A 582 10.37 -6.95 72.80
N VAL A 583 9.36 -7.21 71.98
CA VAL A 583 8.08 -6.49 72.00
C VAL A 583 6.95 -7.49 72.17
N LEU A 584 6.04 -7.21 73.10
CA LEU A 584 4.89 -8.08 73.39
C LEU A 584 3.66 -7.57 72.63
N ILE A 585 3.19 -8.34 71.65
CA ILE A 585 1.97 -8.05 70.89
C ILE A 585 0.77 -8.61 71.66
N GLN A 586 -0.14 -7.74 72.08
CA GLN A 586 -1.36 -8.09 72.81
C GLN A 586 -2.62 -7.75 72.02
N TYR A 587 -3.74 -8.43 72.32
CA TYR A 587 -5.03 -8.20 71.68
C TYR A 587 -6.11 -7.92 72.71
N ASN A 588 -6.91 -6.89 72.47
CA ASN A 588 -8.04 -6.50 73.30
C ASN A 588 -9.33 -6.53 72.47
N ALA A 589 -10.31 -7.36 72.87
CA ALA A 589 -11.57 -7.50 72.15
C ALA A 589 -12.50 -6.26 72.26
N ASN A 590 -12.13 -5.21 73.00
CA ASN A 590 -12.73 -3.88 72.95
C ASN A 590 -14.28 -3.88 73.09
N GLY A 591 -14.77 -4.52 74.15
CA GLY A 591 -16.20 -4.74 74.39
C GLY A 591 -16.81 -5.96 73.68
N GLY A 592 -16.00 -6.79 73.01
CA GLY A 592 -16.33 -8.15 72.58
C GLY A 592 -15.64 -9.23 73.43
N SER A 593 -15.70 -10.48 72.97
CA SER A 593 -15.08 -11.67 73.57
C SER A 593 -14.26 -12.47 72.56
N GLY A 594 -13.37 -13.35 73.03
CA GLY A 594 -12.56 -14.21 72.16
C GLY A 594 -11.35 -13.52 71.51
N ALA A 595 -10.66 -12.65 72.25
CA ALA A 595 -9.38 -12.10 71.79
C ALA A 595 -8.32 -13.23 71.63
N PRO A 596 -7.42 -13.15 70.63
CA PRO A 596 -6.27 -14.03 70.55
C PRO A 596 -5.28 -13.86 71.71
N ASN A 597 -4.52 -14.91 72.01
CA ASN A 597 -3.42 -14.85 72.96
C ASN A 597 -2.32 -13.87 72.50
N SER A 598 -1.68 -13.20 73.47
CA SER A 598 -0.51 -12.37 73.23
C SER A 598 0.73 -13.20 72.86
N HIS A 599 1.64 -12.63 72.07
CA HIS A 599 2.92 -13.26 71.71
C HIS A 599 4.06 -12.25 71.66
N THR A 600 5.28 -12.71 71.96
CA THR A 600 6.49 -11.87 71.93
C THR A 600 7.17 -11.98 70.57
N VAL A 601 7.73 -10.87 70.09
CA VAL A 601 8.50 -10.76 68.84
C VAL A 601 9.86 -10.12 69.11
N GLU A 602 10.91 -10.58 68.43
CA GLU A 602 12.23 -9.93 68.53
C GLU A 602 12.23 -8.59 67.80
N SER A 603 12.77 -7.55 68.44
CA SER A 603 13.19 -6.32 67.78
C SER A 603 14.68 -6.40 67.47
N VAL A 604 15.05 -6.02 66.25
CA VAL A 604 16.44 -6.05 65.76
C VAL A 604 16.78 -4.67 65.21
N GLY A 605 17.68 -3.95 65.88
CA GLY A 605 18.08 -2.59 65.50
C GLY A 605 17.01 -1.51 65.73
N GLY A 606 15.93 -1.83 66.46
CA GLY A 606 14.79 -0.94 66.70
C GLY A 606 13.60 -1.16 65.76
N GLY A 607 13.61 -2.21 64.93
CA GLY A 607 12.50 -2.60 64.06
C GLY A 607 11.93 -3.97 64.39
N ILE A 608 10.60 -4.10 64.31
CA ILE A 608 9.88 -5.39 64.45
C ILE A 608 9.17 -5.77 63.14
N THR A 609 8.95 -7.08 62.95
CA THR A 609 8.09 -7.62 61.89
C THR A 609 7.33 -8.82 62.43
N PHE A 610 6.01 -8.81 62.33
CA PHE A 610 5.13 -9.85 62.87
C PHE A 610 3.86 -10.01 62.04
N ARG A 611 3.02 -10.99 62.38
CA ARG A 611 1.71 -11.21 61.74
C ARG A 611 0.59 -11.08 62.76
N LEU A 612 -0.45 -10.32 62.42
CA LEU A 612 -1.66 -10.25 63.23
C LEU A 612 -2.41 -11.58 63.19
N SER A 613 -3.02 -11.95 64.31
CA SER A 613 -3.69 -13.25 64.47
C SER A 613 -4.83 -13.44 63.48
N SER A 614 -5.06 -14.70 63.09
CA SER A 614 -6.23 -15.15 62.33
C SER A 614 -7.51 -15.24 63.16
N VAL A 615 -7.39 -15.24 64.50
CA VAL A 615 -8.53 -15.41 65.41
C VAL A 615 -9.38 -14.14 65.44
N VAL A 616 -10.64 -14.27 65.04
CA VAL A 616 -11.63 -13.19 64.98
C VAL A 616 -12.48 -13.21 66.27
N PRO A 617 -12.49 -12.12 67.07
CA PRO A 617 -13.34 -12.01 68.26
C PRO A 617 -14.81 -11.80 67.87
N THR A 618 -15.73 -11.92 68.83
CA THR A 618 -17.17 -11.73 68.62
C THR A 618 -17.78 -10.67 69.55
N ARG A 619 -18.85 -10.00 69.12
CA ARG A 619 -19.61 -9.03 69.93
C ARG A 619 -21.08 -9.03 69.51
N ALA A 620 -21.99 -9.28 70.45
CA ALA A 620 -23.41 -9.37 70.18
C ALA A 620 -23.98 -8.05 69.62
N GLY A 621 -24.71 -8.10 68.50
CA GLY A 621 -25.24 -6.92 67.81
C GLY A 621 -24.22 -6.13 66.99
N TYR A 622 -22.97 -6.62 66.85
CA TYR A 622 -21.92 -5.97 66.07
C TYR A 622 -21.24 -6.96 65.10
N GLU A 623 -20.46 -6.40 64.19
CA GLU A 623 -19.59 -7.06 63.23
C GLU A 623 -18.15 -6.59 63.47
N PHE A 624 -17.19 -7.51 63.41
CA PHE A 624 -15.77 -7.22 63.57
C PHE A 624 -15.19 -6.69 62.24
N THR A 625 -14.50 -5.54 62.29
CA THR A 625 -13.95 -4.88 61.09
C THR A 625 -12.42 -4.93 60.98
N GLY A 626 -11.72 -5.48 61.99
CA GLY A 626 -10.27 -5.54 62.06
C GLY A 626 -9.69 -5.07 63.40
N TRP A 627 -8.38 -4.91 63.45
CA TRP A 627 -7.59 -4.54 64.62
C TRP A 627 -6.99 -3.14 64.44
N ARG A 628 -6.96 -2.32 65.50
CA ARG A 628 -6.38 -0.96 65.49
C ARG A 628 -5.35 -0.85 66.61
N LEU A 629 -4.13 -0.42 66.29
CA LEU A 629 -3.06 -0.23 67.28
C LEU A 629 -3.45 0.84 68.31
N GLU A 630 -3.21 0.57 69.60
CA GLU A 630 -3.43 1.47 70.75
C GLU A 630 -4.84 2.05 70.90
N ASN A 631 -5.80 1.60 70.06
CA ASN A 631 -7.12 2.18 69.87
C ASN A 631 -7.13 3.67 69.41
N SER A 632 -5.99 4.24 68.98
CA SER A 632 -5.94 5.64 68.54
C SER A 632 -6.59 5.85 67.18
N SER A 633 -7.15 7.04 66.94
CA SER A 633 -7.56 7.53 65.61
C SER A 633 -6.45 7.43 64.57
N ASP A 634 -5.20 7.60 65.02
CA ASP A 634 -4.04 7.93 64.19
C ASP A 634 -3.40 6.70 63.50
N TYR A 635 -3.87 5.50 63.85
CA TYR A 635 -3.49 4.24 63.23
C TYR A 635 -4.68 3.62 62.48
N ASP A 636 -4.43 2.98 61.34
CA ASP A 636 -5.47 2.35 60.52
C ASP A 636 -6.07 1.07 61.14
N ILE A 637 -7.06 0.48 60.45
CA ILE A 637 -7.68 -0.80 60.83
C ILE A 637 -7.04 -1.94 60.04
N ASP A 638 -6.00 -2.52 60.61
CA ASP A 638 -5.32 -3.70 60.11
C ASP A 638 -6.22 -4.95 60.11
N GLN A 639 -5.98 -5.86 59.17
CA GLN A 639 -6.80 -7.06 58.99
C GLN A 639 -6.17 -8.32 59.64
N PRO A 640 -6.97 -9.32 60.04
CA PRO A 640 -6.47 -10.64 60.46
C PRO A 640 -5.49 -11.24 59.44
N ASN A 641 -4.46 -11.94 59.90
CA ASN A 641 -3.33 -12.45 59.09
C ASN A 641 -2.45 -11.40 58.37
N GLN A 642 -2.68 -10.10 58.50
CA GLN A 642 -1.82 -9.07 57.90
C GLN A 642 -0.40 -9.11 58.52
N VAL A 643 0.63 -8.84 57.71
CA VAL A 643 2.01 -8.70 58.18
C VAL A 643 2.27 -7.23 58.49
N ILE A 644 2.71 -6.93 59.71
CA ILE A 644 3.03 -5.60 60.19
C ILE A 644 4.55 -5.43 60.24
N ARG A 645 5.02 -4.24 59.86
CA ARG A 645 6.42 -3.81 59.94
C ARG A 645 6.46 -2.39 60.50
N MET A 646 7.15 -2.18 61.63
CA MET A 646 7.21 -0.86 62.28
C MET A 646 8.46 -0.73 63.15
N GLY A 647 8.79 0.51 63.52
CA GLY A 647 9.80 0.80 64.54
C GLY A 647 9.26 0.54 65.95
N ALA A 648 10.00 -0.21 66.76
CA ALA A 648 9.76 -0.42 68.19
C ALA A 648 11.04 -1.02 68.81
N ASP A 649 11.66 -0.35 69.78
CA ASP A 649 12.86 -0.86 70.47
C ASP A 649 12.52 -2.00 71.45
N ALA A 650 11.70 -1.72 72.47
CA ALA A 650 11.14 -2.70 73.41
C ALA A 650 9.85 -2.17 74.05
N GLY A 651 8.88 -3.05 74.37
CA GLY A 651 7.62 -2.61 75.00
C GLY A 651 6.44 -3.56 74.78
N VAL A 652 5.22 -3.03 74.92
CA VAL A 652 3.95 -3.73 74.69
C VAL A 652 3.15 -2.98 73.64
N LEU A 653 2.69 -3.66 72.59
CA LEU A 653 1.80 -3.09 71.58
C LEU A 653 0.43 -3.79 71.66
N THR A 654 -0.61 -3.02 71.96
CA THR A 654 -1.96 -3.57 72.17
C THR A 654 -2.86 -3.22 70.99
N TYR A 655 -3.37 -4.26 70.32
CA TYR A 655 -4.31 -4.13 69.21
C TYR A 655 -5.76 -4.28 69.69
N TYR A 656 -6.60 -3.29 69.38
CA TYR A 656 -7.98 -3.22 69.82
C TYR A 656 -8.93 -3.57 68.68
N ALA A 657 -9.83 -4.52 68.93
CA ALA A 657 -10.85 -4.94 67.98
C ALA A 657 -11.79 -3.77 67.62
N GLN A 658 -12.10 -3.60 66.33
CA GLN A 658 -12.98 -2.55 65.83
C GLN A 658 -14.32 -3.13 65.41
N TRP A 659 -15.40 -2.39 65.68
CA TRP A 659 -16.76 -2.91 65.71
C TRP A 659 -17.75 -2.02 64.95
N ARG A 660 -18.51 -2.60 64.02
CA ARG A 660 -19.61 -1.96 63.30
C ARG A 660 -20.95 -2.50 63.80
N LYS A 661 -21.93 -1.67 64.13
CA LYS A 661 -23.25 -2.14 64.63
C LYS A 661 -24.00 -2.85 63.50
N LYS A 662 -24.58 -4.02 63.79
CA LYS A 662 -25.50 -4.72 62.87
C LYS A 662 -26.88 -4.07 62.94
N THR A 663 -27.43 -3.75 61.78
CA THR A 663 -28.78 -3.19 61.59
C THR A 663 -29.62 -4.17 60.77
N THR A 664 -30.81 -4.52 61.26
CA THR A 664 -31.61 -5.64 60.73
C THR A 664 -33.07 -5.31 60.43
N ASP A 665 -33.46 -4.03 60.51
CA ASP A 665 -34.81 -3.54 60.24
C ASP A 665 -34.83 -2.64 59.00
N TYR A 666 -34.68 -3.25 57.81
CA TYR A 666 -34.82 -2.59 56.52
C TYR A 666 -35.95 -3.24 55.71
N GLY A 667 -36.73 -2.42 55.01
CA GLY A 667 -37.83 -2.88 54.18
C GLY A 667 -37.34 -3.56 52.89
N THR A 668 -38.26 -4.18 52.15
CA THR A 668 -37.95 -4.83 50.87
C THR A 668 -38.53 -4.09 49.67
N VAL A 669 -37.95 -4.34 48.50
CA VAL A 669 -38.47 -3.92 47.21
C VAL A 669 -38.79 -5.18 46.40
N THR A 670 -40.04 -5.28 45.93
CA THR A 670 -40.45 -6.34 45.00
C THR A 670 -40.50 -5.77 43.58
N ILE A 671 -39.67 -6.31 42.68
CA ILE A 671 -39.65 -5.97 41.25
C ILE A 671 -40.53 -6.99 40.49
N LYS A 672 -41.51 -6.48 39.76
CA LYS A 672 -42.42 -7.25 38.89
C LYS A 672 -42.16 -6.96 37.41
N TYR A 673 -42.43 -7.96 36.57
CA TYR A 673 -42.17 -7.93 35.13
C TYR A 673 -43.48 -8.13 34.35
N ASN A 674 -43.96 -7.06 33.71
CA ASN A 674 -45.22 -7.01 32.98
C ASN A 674 -45.00 -7.15 31.48
N LEU A 675 -45.60 -8.18 30.87
CA LEU A 675 -45.31 -8.59 29.51
C LEU A 675 -45.83 -7.66 28.40
N ALA A 676 -46.72 -6.71 28.70
CA ALA A 676 -47.30 -5.79 27.71
C ALA A 676 -47.79 -6.48 26.41
N GLY A 677 -48.43 -7.65 26.53
CA GLY A 677 -48.93 -8.46 25.41
C GLY A 677 -47.97 -9.53 24.86
N GLY A 678 -46.79 -9.71 25.45
CA GLY A 678 -45.90 -10.85 25.20
C GLY A 678 -46.19 -12.08 26.08
N SER A 679 -45.28 -13.05 26.06
CA SER A 679 -45.29 -14.30 26.82
C SER A 679 -43.93 -14.59 27.48
N GLY A 680 -43.89 -15.49 28.48
CA GLY A 680 -42.64 -15.92 29.12
C GLY A 680 -42.06 -14.93 30.14
N ALA A 681 -42.86 -14.42 31.08
CA ALA A 681 -42.42 -13.48 32.12
C ALA A 681 -41.32 -14.07 33.03
N PRO A 682 -40.27 -13.29 33.37
CA PRO A 682 -39.40 -13.61 34.49
C PRO A 682 -40.16 -13.63 35.82
N LEU A 683 -39.68 -14.43 36.78
CA LEU A 683 -40.19 -14.40 38.14
C LEU A 683 -39.92 -13.04 38.80
N ALA A 684 -40.84 -12.60 39.67
CA ALA A 684 -40.66 -11.40 40.47
C ALA A 684 -39.48 -11.58 41.44
N GLN A 685 -38.69 -10.52 41.62
CA GLN A 685 -37.53 -10.49 42.50
C GLN A 685 -37.86 -9.68 43.76
N THR A 686 -37.38 -10.10 44.93
CA THR A 686 -37.51 -9.33 46.18
C THR A 686 -36.13 -9.09 46.77
N VAL A 687 -35.80 -7.83 47.05
CA VAL A 687 -34.47 -7.41 47.52
C VAL A 687 -34.60 -6.48 48.72
N THR A 688 -33.79 -6.68 49.76
CA THR A 688 -33.78 -5.83 50.96
C THR A 688 -33.09 -4.50 50.69
N LYS A 689 -33.63 -3.41 51.22
CA LYS A 689 -33.07 -2.06 51.17
C LYS A 689 -31.79 -1.96 52.00
N ASP A 690 -30.88 -1.07 51.60
CA ASP A 690 -29.76 -0.65 52.44
C ASP A 690 -30.16 0.45 53.45
N GLY A 691 -29.21 0.86 54.30
CA GLY A 691 -29.40 1.93 55.28
C GLY A 691 -29.65 3.33 54.72
N GLN A 692 -29.71 3.48 53.40
CA GLN A 692 -30.02 4.72 52.67
C GLN A 692 -31.29 4.57 51.82
N GLY A 693 -32.02 3.45 51.94
CA GLY A 693 -33.21 3.16 51.16
C GLY A 693 -32.92 2.79 49.70
N ARG A 694 -31.70 2.36 49.38
CA ARG A 694 -31.31 1.95 48.04
C ARG A 694 -31.44 0.44 47.86
N VAL A 695 -31.72 0.01 46.64
CA VAL A 695 -31.75 -1.39 46.21
C VAL A 695 -30.98 -1.52 44.92
N ASN A 696 -29.96 -2.40 44.94
CA ASN A 696 -29.22 -2.83 43.76
C ASN A 696 -29.70 -4.23 43.37
N PHE A 697 -30.13 -4.43 42.13
CA PHE A 697 -30.58 -5.72 41.62
C PHE A 697 -30.16 -5.89 40.16
N GLN A 698 -30.25 -7.12 39.64
CA GLN A 698 -29.94 -7.42 38.25
C GLN A 698 -31.20 -7.81 37.48
N ILE A 699 -31.42 -7.21 36.31
CA ILE A 699 -32.49 -7.59 35.39
C ILE A 699 -32.32 -9.07 34.99
N PRO A 700 -33.35 -9.93 35.10
CA PRO A 700 -33.27 -11.33 34.73
C PRO A 700 -32.71 -11.58 33.32
N ALA A 701 -31.93 -12.64 33.18
CA ALA A 701 -31.39 -13.07 31.89
C ALA A 701 -32.47 -13.63 30.93
N GLN A 702 -33.65 -13.96 31.45
CA GLN A 702 -34.79 -14.48 30.70
C GLN A 702 -35.41 -13.37 29.84
N GLN A 703 -35.51 -13.63 28.54
CA GLN A 703 -36.15 -12.73 27.58
C GLN A 703 -37.57 -13.24 27.26
N PRO A 704 -38.61 -12.39 27.34
CA PRO A 704 -39.95 -12.74 26.91
C PRO A 704 -40.05 -12.74 25.38
N SER A 705 -41.12 -13.31 24.82
CA SER A 705 -41.37 -13.35 23.37
C SER A 705 -42.78 -12.86 23.01
N ARG A 706 -42.91 -12.22 21.84
CA ARG A 706 -44.18 -11.74 21.28
C ARG A 706 -44.14 -11.91 19.77
N GLN A 707 -45.12 -12.61 19.19
CA GLN A 707 -45.14 -12.91 17.75
C GLN A 707 -45.18 -11.62 16.92
N GLY A 708 -44.25 -11.47 15.98
CA GLY A 708 -44.13 -10.28 15.12
C GLY A 708 -43.41 -9.07 15.74
N TYR A 709 -42.89 -9.19 16.98
CA TYR A 709 -42.21 -8.09 17.68
C TYR A 709 -40.86 -8.52 18.26
N VAL A 710 -39.92 -7.59 18.24
CA VAL A 710 -38.61 -7.66 18.91
C VAL A 710 -38.75 -7.17 20.35
N PHE A 711 -38.19 -7.92 21.30
CA PHE A 711 -38.08 -7.49 22.68
C PHE A 711 -36.93 -6.49 22.83
N MET A 712 -37.24 -5.23 23.10
CA MET A 712 -36.24 -4.16 23.24
C MET A 712 -35.61 -4.11 24.63
N GLY A 713 -36.33 -4.55 25.67
CA GLY A 713 -35.91 -4.50 27.07
C GLY A 713 -37.06 -4.14 28.02
N TRP A 714 -36.72 -3.79 29.26
CA TRP A 714 -37.65 -3.52 30.35
C TRP A 714 -37.63 -2.03 30.70
N MET A 715 -38.79 -1.35 30.72
CA MET A 715 -38.89 0.06 31.13
C MET A 715 -39.76 0.22 32.38
N ILE A 716 -39.30 1.01 33.35
CA ILE A 716 -40.05 1.37 34.55
C ILE A 716 -40.94 2.59 34.25
N HIS A 717 -42.26 2.46 34.39
CA HIS A 717 -43.20 3.52 34.01
C HIS A 717 -43.10 4.77 34.92
N ASN A 718 -42.74 4.58 36.20
CA ASN A 718 -42.85 5.60 37.24
C ASN A 718 -41.51 6.31 37.58
N ASP A 719 -40.43 6.08 36.84
CA ASP A 719 -39.17 6.83 37.03
C ASP A 719 -38.46 7.12 35.69
N PRO A 720 -38.67 8.32 35.09
CA PRO A 720 -38.13 8.67 33.78
C PRO A 720 -36.60 8.87 33.76
N ARG A 721 -35.90 8.71 34.90
CA ARG A 721 -34.44 8.71 34.96
C ARG A 721 -33.82 7.41 34.43
N HIS A 722 -34.61 6.33 34.36
CA HIS A 722 -34.17 5.02 33.90
C HIS A 722 -34.77 4.72 32.52
N GLY A 723 -33.91 4.63 31.51
CA GLY A 723 -34.30 4.22 30.15
C GLY A 723 -34.65 2.74 30.06
N ILE A 724 -34.73 2.21 28.84
CA ILE A 724 -34.89 0.76 28.62
C ILE A 724 -33.70 0.02 29.25
N GLN A 725 -33.97 -0.86 30.21
CA GLN A 725 -32.99 -1.71 30.89
C GLN A 725 -32.92 -3.08 30.20
N HIS A 726 -31.71 -3.59 30.00
CA HIS A 726 -31.47 -4.83 29.26
C HIS A 726 -31.25 -6.05 30.16
N PRO A 727 -31.50 -7.28 29.68
CA PRO A 727 -31.22 -8.51 30.42
C PRO A 727 -29.77 -8.56 30.94
N LYS A 728 -29.60 -8.91 32.23
CA LYS A 728 -28.34 -8.91 32.99
C LYS A 728 -27.76 -7.52 33.34
N GLU A 729 -28.46 -6.43 33.05
CA GLU A 729 -28.06 -5.09 33.52
C GLU A 729 -28.26 -4.95 35.04
N ASN A 730 -27.35 -4.24 35.71
CA ASN A 730 -27.42 -3.96 37.14
C ASN A 730 -28.06 -2.59 37.37
N VAL A 731 -29.17 -2.56 38.10
CA VAL A 731 -30.01 -1.36 38.29
C VAL A 731 -30.02 -0.97 39.77
N ALA A 732 -29.88 0.33 40.04
CA ALA A 732 -29.83 0.91 41.38
C ALA A 732 -31.04 1.84 41.59
N LEU A 733 -32.05 1.38 42.32
CA LEU A 733 -33.23 2.18 42.67
C LEU A 733 -33.03 2.84 44.05
N THR A 734 -33.51 4.07 44.19
CA THR A 734 -33.59 4.78 45.49
C THR A 734 -35.07 4.91 45.86
N THR A 735 -35.43 4.47 47.06
CA THR A 735 -36.82 4.39 47.53
C THR A 735 -37.21 5.52 48.48
N SER A 736 -38.51 5.65 48.76
CA SER A 736 -39.06 6.74 49.56
C SER A 736 -38.69 6.68 51.06
N SER A 737 -38.41 5.48 51.57
CA SER A 737 -38.03 5.23 52.96
C SER A 737 -37.19 3.94 53.08
N PRO A 738 -36.19 3.86 53.96
CA PRO A 738 -35.41 2.64 54.18
C PRO A 738 -36.20 1.50 54.86
N THR A 739 -37.34 1.78 55.49
CA THR A 739 -38.09 0.81 56.32
C THR A 739 -39.43 0.35 55.72
N SER A 740 -39.94 1.03 54.68
CA SER A 740 -41.16 0.62 53.96
C SER A 740 -40.90 -0.57 53.04
N ASN A 741 -41.91 -1.42 52.83
CA ASN A 741 -41.93 -2.33 51.68
C ASN A 741 -42.52 -1.60 50.46
N GLU A 742 -41.87 -1.71 49.30
CA GLU A 742 -42.26 -1.03 48.05
C GLU A 742 -42.31 -2.02 46.87
N VAL A 743 -43.03 -1.66 45.80
CA VAL A 743 -43.18 -2.49 44.59
C VAL A 743 -42.94 -1.64 43.36
N PHE A 744 -42.08 -2.11 42.45
CA PHE A 744 -41.88 -1.52 41.13
C PHE A 744 -42.28 -2.51 40.04
N GLU A 745 -42.83 -1.99 38.95
CA GLU A 745 -43.27 -2.79 37.80
C GLU A 745 -42.56 -2.29 36.53
N TYR A 746 -41.89 -3.22 35.87
CA TYR A 746 -41.19 -3.01 34.61
C TYR A 746 -42.02 -3.58 33.47
N PHE A 747 -42.26 -2.78 32.43
CA PHE A 747 -43.05 -3.14 31.27
C PHE A 747 -42.14 -3.52 30.11
N ALA A 748 -42.41 -4.68 29.50
CA ALA A 748 -41.69 -5.16 28.33
C ALA A 748 -41.91 -4.21 27.15
N GLN A 749 -40.81 -3.69 26.60
CA GLN A 749 -40.84 -2.81 25.44
C GLN A 749 -40.72 -3.63 24.16
N TRP A 750 -41.62 -3.35 23.21
CA TRP A 750 -41.78 -4.10 21.97
C TRP A 750 -41.65 -3.16 20.78
N ALA A 751 -40.93 -3.58 19.74
CA ALA A 751 -40.82 -2.89 18.47
C ALA A 751 -41.06 -3.90 17.33
N THR A 752 -41.64 -3.49 16.20
CA THR A 752 -41.60 -4.31 14.98
C THR A 752 -40.15 -4.45 14.48
N PRO A 753 -39.84 -5.45 13.62
CA PRO A 753 -38.48 -5.58 13.07
C PRO A 753 -37.97 -4.32 12.36
N GLY A 754 -38.84 -3.60 11.63
CA GLY A 754 -38.49 -2.32 11.00
C GLY A 754 -38.16 -1.22 12.02
N GLU A 755 -38.93 -1.10 13.10
CA GLU A 755 -38.62 -0.14 14.19
C GLU A 755 -37.38 -0.55 15.00
N ALA A 756 -37.10 -1.86 15.13
CA ALA A 756 -35.99 -2.40 15.89
C ALA A 756 -34.66 -2.28 15.14
N TYR A 757 -34.62 -2.66 13.86
CA TYR A 757 -33.39 -2.84 13.08
C TYR A 757 -33.30 -1.92 11.85
N GLY A 758 -34.39 -1.23 11.49
CA GLY A 758 -34.49 -0.41 10.29
C GLY A 758 -34.89 -1.20 9.05
N GLU A 759 -35.19 -0.47 7.98
CA GLU A 759 -35.55 -1.03 6.67
C GLU A 759 -34.41 -0.89 5.64
N VAL A 760 -34.54 -1.62 4.54
CA VAL A 760 -33.74 -1.49 3.32
C VAL A 760 -34.69 -1.14 2.18
N THR A 761 -34.40 -0.07 1.43
CA THR A 761 -35.11 0.23 0.19
C THR A 761 -34.45 -0.53 -0.96
N ILE A 762 -35.21 -1.41 -1.61
CA ILE A 762 -34.79 -2.07 -2.85
C ILE A 762 -35.16 -1.17 -4.03
N ARG A 763 -34.20 -0.96 -4.93
CA ARG A 763 -34.36 -0.14 -6.15
C ARG A 763 -34.02 -0.94 -7.40
N TYR A 764 -34.65 -0.57 -8.51
CA TYR A 764 -34.43 -1.19 -9.81
C TYR A 764 -34.05 -0.10 -10.82
N ASN A 765 -32.96 -0.35 -11.55
CA ASN A 765 -32.37 0.58 -12.50
C ASN A 765 -32.29 -0.12 -13.86
N ALA A 766 -33.05 0.37 -14.85
CA ALA A 766 -33.11 -0.27 -16.17
C ALA A 766 -31.81 -0.14 -16.99
N ASN A 767 -30.79 0.59 -16.50
CA ASN A 767 -29.42 0.56 -17.03
C ASN A 767 -29.37 0.79 -18.56
N GLU A 768 -29.80 1.98 -18.98
CA GLU A 768 -30.05 2.38 -20.39
C GLU A 768 -31.24 1.70 -21.11
N GLY A 769 -32.02 0.87 -20.42
CA GLY A 769 -33.36 0.45 -20.83
C GLY A 769 -34.48 1.29 -20.22
N GLU A 770 -35.73 0.92 -20.50
CA GLU A 770 -36.96 1.51 -19.97
C GLU A 770 -37.80 0.46 -19.22
N GLY A 771 -38.76 0.91 -18.41
CA GLY A 771 -39.72 0.01 -17.74
C GLY A 771 -39.22 -0.67 -16.45
N ALA A 772 -38.30 -0.04 -15.70
CA ALA A 772 -37.88 -0.57 -14.40
C ALA A 772 -39.06 -0.69 -13.38
N PRO A 773 -39.12 -1.77 -12.57
CA PRO A 773 -40.07 -1.88 -11.47
C PRO A 773 -39.93 -0.77 -10.41
N PRO A 774 -41.01 -0.43 -9.68
CA PRO A 774 -40.95 0.56 -8.61
C PRO A 774 -40.15 0.06 -7.39
N SER A 775 -39.47 1.00 -6.72
CA SER A 775 -38.76 0.72 -5.46
C SER A 775 -39.71 0.48 -4.29
N HIS A 776 -39.33 -0.42 -3.37
CA HIS A 776 -40.08 -0.75 -2.15
C HIS A 776 -39.13 -0.94 -0.95
N SER A 777 -39.67 -1.01 0.27
CA SER A 777 -38.89 -1.26 1.50
C SER A 777 -39.12 -2.67 2.05
N VAL A 778 -38.09 -3.22 2.68
CA VAL A 778 -38.09 -4.52 3.38
C VAL A 778 -37.44 -4.36 4.76
N ALA A 779 -38.01 -4.96 5.80
CA ALA A 779 -37.45 -4.89 7.16
C ALA A 779 -36.26 -5.86 7.33
N LYS A 780 -35.22 -5.42 8.05
CA LYS A 780 -34.03 -6.23 8.38
C LYS A 780 -34.30 -7.20 9.52
N ASP A 781 -33.52 -8.27 9.59
CA ASP A 781 -33.36 -9.09 10.80
C ASP A 781 -32.33 -8.50 11.80
N ALA A 782 -32.00 -9.26 12.85
CA ALA A 782 -31.03 -8.84 13.88
C ALA A 782 -29.55 -8.97 13.43
N GLN A 783 -29.31 -9.60 12.29
CA GLN A 783 -28.00 -9.89 11.72
C GLN A 783 -27.62 -8.81 10.68
N GLY A 784 -28.61 -8.15 10.10
CA GLY A 784 -28.47 -7.16 9.01
C GLY A 784 -28.93 -7.70 7.65
N THR A 785 -29.60 -8.86 7.61
CA THR A 785 -30.08 -9.50 6.39
C THR A 785 -31.51 -9.08 6.06
N VAL A 786 -31.82 -8.99 4.76
CA VAL A 786 -33.18 -8.92 4.20
C VAL A 786 -33.42 -10.08 3.23
N HIS A 787 -34.66 -10.57 3.18
CA HIS A 787 -35.12 -11.58 2.22
C HIS A 787 -36.31 -11.02 1.43
N PHE A 788 -36.27 -11.12 0.11
CA PHE A 788 -37.34 -10.67 -0.79
C PHE A 788 -37.25 -11.34 -2.16
N SER A 789 -38.34 -11.34 -2.93
CA SER A 789 -38.36 -11.83 -4.31
C SER A 789 -38.16 -10.68 -5.30
N LEU A 790 -37.41 -10.91 -6.38
CA LEU A 790 -37.30 -9.93 -7.47
C LEU A 790 -38.61 -9.83 -8.26
N PRO A 791 -39.03 -8.63 -8.73
CA PRO A 791 -40.21 -8.48 -9.56
C PRO A 791 -40.15 -9.31 -10.84
N GLU A 792 -41.29 -9.94 -11.20
CA GLU A 792 -41.44 -10.67 -12.48
C GLU A 792 -41.41 -9.73 -13.70
N ALA A 793 -41.74 -8.45 -13.51
CA ALA A 793 -41.78 -7.44 -14.57
C ALA A 793 -40.38 -7.10 -15.08
N GLN A 794 -40.16 -7.31 -16.38
CA GLN A 794 -38.87 -7.12 -17.05
C GLN A 794 -38.82 -5.76 -17.77
N PRO A 795 -37.69 -5.03 -17.69
CA PRO A 795 -37.46 -3.83 -18.49
C PRO A 795 -37.20 -4.20 -19.97
N THR A 796 -37.19 -3.21 -20.86
CA THR A 796 -36.82 -3.41 -22.28
C THR A 796 -35.75 -2.42 -22.76
N ARG A 797 -34.92 -2.80 -23.73
CA ARG A 797 -33.88 -1.95 -24.34
C ARG A 797 -33.72 -2.31 -25.82
N ASN A 798 -33.83 -1.33 -26.70
CA ASN A 798 -33.83 -1.58 -28.15
C ASN A 798 -32.46 -2.12 -28.62
N GLY A 799 -32.47 -3.27 -29.31
CA GLY A 799 -31.25 -3.96 -29.78
C GLY A 799 -30.52 -4.81 -28.74
N TYR A 800 -31.13 -5.06 -27.56
CA TYR A 800 -30.56 -5.88 -26.50
C TYR A 800 -31.58 -6.86 -25.92
N ASN A 801 -31.12 -8.04 -25.51
CA ASN A 801 -31.88 -8.99 -24.71
C ASN A 801 -31.66 -8.70 -23.22
N PHE A 802 -32.73 -8.71 -22.43
CA PHE A 802 -32.64 -8.68 -20.97
C PHE A 802 -32.17 -10.05 -20.46
N THR A 803 -31.11 -10.07 -19.65
CA THR A 803 -30.49 -11.31 -19.15
C THR A 803 -30.69 -11.56 -17.65
N GLY A 804 -31.15 -10.54 -16.92
CA GLY A 804 -31.47 -10.60 -15.49
C GLY A 804 -31.07 -9.34 -14.74
N TRP A 805 -31.15 -9.40 -13.41
CA TRP A 805 -30.78 -8.32 -12.50
C TRP A 805 -29.42 -8.59 -11.85
N LEU A 806 -28.52 -7.60 -11.87
CA LEU A 806 -27.28 -7.57 -11.09
C LEU A 806 -27.49 -6.74 -9.82
N LEU A 807 -27.02 -7.21 -8.66
CA LEU A 807 -26.91 -6.35 -7.48
C LEU A 807 -25.73 -5.38 -7.68
N GLY A 808 -25.99 -4.07 -7.74
CA GLY A 808 -25.00 -3.11 -8.21
C GLY A 808 -24.66 -3.27 -9.71
N ASN A 809 -23.73 -2.47 -10.21
CA ASN A 809 -23.36 -2.44 -11.63
C ASN A 809 -21.95 -3.05 -11.89
N ASP A 810 -21.59 -4.11 -11.17
CA ASP A 810 -20.39 -4.92 -11.46
C ASP A 810 -20.81 -6.20 -12.22
N PRO A 811 -20.34 -6.43 -13.46
CA PRO A 811 -20.69 -7.62 -14.25
C PRO A 811 -20.14 -8.94 -13.69
N LYS A 812 -19.32 -8.92 -12.63
CA LYS A 812 -18.90 -10.14 -11.90
C LYS A 812 -19.96 -10.65 -10.92
N ASN A 813 -20.92 -9.82 -10.52
CA ASN A 813 -21.93 -10.22 -9.54
C ASN A 813 -22.87 -11.26 -10.16
N LYS A 814 -23.46 -12.11 -9.32
CA LYS A 814 -24.41 -13.13 -9.80
C LYS A 814 -25.59 -12.41 -10.49
N VAL A 815 -25.86 -12.79 -11.73
CA VAL A 815 -27.10 -12.44 -12.43
C VAL A 815 -28.26 -13.21 -11.80
N VAL A 816 -29.29 -12.50 -11.37
CA VAL A 816 -30.43 -13.04 -10.63
C VAL A 816 -31.69 -12.87 -11.47
N GLN A 817 -32.55 -13.88 -11.53
CA GLN A 817 -33.69 -13.89 -12.44
C GLN A 817 -34.94 -13.21 -11.85
N PRO A 818 -35.84 -12.64 -12.69
CA PRO A 818 -37.17 -12.20 -12.25
C PRO A 818 -37.90 -13.31 -11.49
N GLY A 819 -38.53 -12.96 -10.36
CA GLY A 819 -39.22 -13.92 -9.48
C GLY A 819 -38.33 -14.72 -8.52
N GLU A 820 -36.99 -14.68 -8.66
CA GLU A 820 -36.07 -15.39 -7.78
C GLU A 820 -36.04 -14.75 -6.37
N GLU A 821 -36.00 -15.57 -5.30
CA GLU A 821 -35.76 -15.09 -3.94
C GLU A 821 -34.29 -14.74 -3.72
N VAL A 822 -34.04 -13.63 -3.03
CA VAL A 822 -32.71 -13.07 -2.82
C VAL A 822 -32.49 -12.74 -1.35
N GLU A 823 -31.32 -13.14 -0.84
CA GLU A 823 -30.80 -12.70 0.44
C GLU A 823 -29.86 -11.51 0.23
N GLY A 824 -30.13 -10.38 0.88
CA GLY A 824 -29.30 -9.17 0.83
C GLY A 824 -28.77 -8.82 2.21
N GLN A 825 -27.44 -8.76 2.38
CA GLN A 825 -26.81 -8.40 3.65
C GLN A 825 -26.41 -6.92 3.67
N VAL A 826 -26.82 -6.19 4.70
CA VAL A 826 -26.49 -4.78 4.92
C VAL A 826 -25.93 -4.52 6.33
N GLY A 827 -25.26 -3.38 6.51
CA GLY A 827 -24.64 -3.00 7.78
C GLY A 827 -25.61 -2.91 8.96
N LYS A 828 -25.17 -3.39 10.14
CA LYS A 828 -25.95 -3.40 11.38
C LYS A 828 -26.23 -1.98 11.88
N GLY A 829 -27.48 -1.54 11.78
CA GLY A 829 -27.94 -0.26 12.34
C GLY A 829 -29.29 0.19 11.80
N LYS A 830 -29.99 1.05 12.55
CA LYS A 830 -31.35 1.53 12.23
C LYS A 830 -31.45 2.46 11.01
N ALA A 831 -30.34 2.92 10.46
CA ALA A 831 -30.36 3.75 9.25
C ALA A 831 -30.97 2.99 8.07
N GLN A 832 -31.74 3.68 7.23
CA GLN A 832 -32.18 3.10 5.96
C GLN A 832 -30.97 2.81 5.08
N ALA A 833 -30.90 1.58 4.56
CA ALA A 833 -29.93 1.18 3.55
C ALA A 833 -30.62 1.08 2.19
N VAL A 834 -29.84 1.08 1.10
CA VAL A 834 -30.35 0.91 -0.26
C VAL A 834 -29.63 -0.25 -0.93
N LEU A 835 -30.38 -1.17 -1.53
CA LEU A 835 -29.86 -2.17 -2.47
C LEU A 835 -30.42 -1.81 -3.85
N GLU A 836 -29.55 -1.47 -4.80
CA GLU A 836 -29.94 -1.09 -6.15
C GLU A 836 -29.53 -2.17 -7.16
N TYR A 837 -30.53 -2.70 -7.87
CA TYR A 837 -30.36 -3.74 -8.88
C TYR A 837 -30.37 -3.13 -10.27
N TYR A 838 -29.34 -3.44 -11.06
CA TYR A 838 -29.15 -2.94 -12.42
C TYR A 838 -29.56 -4.02 -13.41
N ALA A 839 -30.33 -3.65 -14.44
CA ALA A 839 -30.66 -4.55 -15.54
C ALA A 839 -29.40 -4.93 -16.32
N GLN A 840 -29.22 -6.22 -16.59
CA GLN A 840 -28.17 -6.72 -17.46
C GLN A 840 -28.70 -6.90 -18.89
N TRP A 841 -27.87 -6.53 -19.86
CA TRP A 841 -28.21 -6.48 -21.28
C TRP A 841 -27.15 -7.20 -22.11
N GLU A 842 -27.58 -8.19 -22.90
CA GLU A 842 -26.75 -8.80 -23.95
C GLU A 842 -27.13 -8.20 -25.31
N LYS A 843 -26.14 -7.86 -26.13
CA LYS A 843 -26.37 -7.26 -27.46
C LYS A 843 -27.06 -8.27 -28.36
N ALA A 844 -28.20 -7.91 -28.94
CA ALA A 844 -28.86 -8.75 -29.94
C ALA A 844 -27.98 -8.86 -31.19
N ILE A 845 -27.59 -10.08 -31.56
CA ILE A 845 -26.72 -10.33 -32.71
C ILE A 845 -27.55 -10.21 -34.00
N VAL A 846 -27.02 -9.49 -34.98
CA VAL A 846 -27.62 -9.35 -36.32
C VAL A 846 -26.59 -9.82 -37.35
N TYR A 847 -26.81 -11.03 -37.86
CA TYR A 847 -25.99 -11.68 -38.87
C TYR A 847 -26.22 -11.05 -40.24
N LYS A 848 -25.19 -11.06 -41.09
CA LYS A 848 -25.22 -10.45 -42.43
C LYS A 848 -24.47 -11.29 -43.45
N ILE A 849 -25.03 -11.43 -44.64
CA ILE A 849 -24.38 -12.06 -45.79
C ILE A 849 -24.04 -10.99 -46.83
N ILE A 850 -22.76 -10.88 -47.18
CA ILE A 850 -22.27 -9.92 -48.18
C ILE A 850 -21.62 -10.67 -49.36
N TYR A 851 -22.14 -10.45 -50.55
CA TYR A 851 -21.67 -11.06 -51.80
C TYR A 851 -20.60 -10.18 -52.49
N ASP A 852 -19.38 -10.68 -52.64
CA ASP A 852 -18.30 -10.05 -53.42
C ASP A 852 -18.12 -10.80 -54.74
N GLY A 853 -18.37 -10.11 -55.85
CA GLY A 853 -18.29 -10.65 -57.21
C GLY A 853 -16.87 -11.03 -57.65
N ASN A 854 -15.84 -10.65 -56.88
CA ASN A 854 -14.47 -11.12 -57.02
C ASN A 854 -13.91 -10.94 -58.45
N GLY A 855 -14.19 -9.78 -59.04
CA GLY A 855 -13.88 -9.45 -60.44
C GLY A 855 -15.03 -9.65 -61.45
N GLY A 856 -16.18 -10.17 -61.01
CA GLY A 856 -17.44 -10.23 -61.77
C GLY A 856 -18.45 -9.15 -61.37
N THR A 857 -19.52 -9.04 -62.15
CA THR A 857 -20.63 -8.08 -62.02
C THR A 857 -21.97 -8.79 -61.86
N GLY A 858 -23.01 -8.05 -61.41
CA GLY A 858 -24.36 -8.61 -61.21
C GLY A 858 -24.51 -9.42 -59.92
N VAL A 859 -23.86 -8.98 -58.83
CA VAL A 859 -23.93 -9.65 -57.52
C VAL A 859 -25.29 -9.43 -56.82
N PRO A 860 -25.72 -10.36 -55.94
CA PRO A 860 -26.85 -10.13 -55.04
C PRO A 860 -26.60 -8.96 -54.08
N ARG A 861 -27.68 -8.45 -53.47
CA ARG A 861 -27.59 -7.44 -52.40
C ARG A 861 -27.21 -8.10 -51.06
N THR A 862 -26.72 -7.30 -50.12
CA THR A 862 -26.51 -7.73 -48.72
C THR A 862 -27.84 -8.15 -48.08
N GLU A 863 -27.82 -9.31 -47.44
CA GLU A 863 -28.93 -9.86 -46.64
C GLU A 863 -28.58 -9.71 -45.15
N SER A 864 -29.59 -9.63 -44.26
CA SER A 864 -29.39 -9.44 -42.82
C SER A 864 -30.56 -10.01 -42.01
N SER A 865 -30.26 -10.65 -40.88
CA SER A 865 -31.24 -11.37 -40.04
C SER A 865 -30.78 -11.45 -38.58
N THR A 866 -31.71 -11.63 -37.64
CA THR A 866 -31.41 -12.03 -36.24
C THR A 866 -31.32 -13.56 -36.08
N ASP A 867 -31.88 -14.31 -37.03
CA ASP A 867 -31.64 -15.75 -37.19
C ASP A 867 -30.31 -15.92 -37.97
N PRO A 868 -29.34 -16.75 -37.51
CA PRO A 868 -28.12 -17.04 -38.27
C PRO A 868 -28.38 -17.81 -39.58
N THR A 869 -29.59 -18.35 -39.79
CA THR A 869 -29.95 -19.15 -40.96
C THR A 869 -30.34 -18.27 -42.14
N PHE A 870 -29.64 -18.43 -43.27
CA PHE A 870 -29.93 -17.79 -44.55
C PHE A 870 -30.22 -18.84 -45.63
N VAL A 871 -30.89 -18.43 -46.70
CA VAL A 871 -30.93 -19.15 -47.97
C VAL A 871 -30.13 -18.33 -48.97
N ILE A 872 -29.04 -18.90 -49.49
CA ILE A 872 -28.09 -18.21 -50.36
C ILE A 872 -28.80 -17.77 -51.65
N SER A 873 -28.64 -16.49 -51.98
CA SER A 873 -29.34 -15.85 -53.10
C SER A 873 -29.15 -16.61 -54.41
N SER A 874 -30.25 -16.91 -55.10
CA SER A 874 -30.28 -17.61 -56.38
C SER A 874 -29.74 -16.77 -57.56
N THR A 875 -29.34 -15.52 -57.32
CA THR A 875 -28.80 -14.62 -58.35
C THR A 875 -27.34 -14.95 -58.66
N ILE A 876 -27.08 -15.36 -59.91
CA ILE A 876 -25.75 -15.78 -60.38
C ILE A 876 -25.00 -14.59 -61.01
N PRO A 877 -23.80 -14.22 -60.52
CA PRO A 877 -22.99 -13.14 -61.11
C PRO A 877 -22.31 -13.58 -62.42
N THR A 878 -21.75 -12.63 -63.16
CA THR A 878 -21.06 -12.88 -64.45
C THR A 878 -19.66 -12.27 -64.49
N ARG A 879 -18.72 -12.88 -65.23
CA ARG A 879 -17.35 -12.38 -65.44
C ARG A 879 -16.88 -12.75 -66.85
N ARG A 880 -16.21 -11.83 -67.54
CA ARG A 880 -15.71 -12.07 -68.91
C ARG A 880 -14.66 -13.20 -68.89
N ASP A 881 -14.71 -14.09 -69.87
CA ASP A 881 -13.79 -15.22 -70.09
C ASP A 881 -13.69 -16.23 -68.92
N HIS A 882 -14.65 -16.21 -67.99
CA HIS A 882 -14.71 -17.11 -66.84
C HIS A 882 -16.14 -17.62 -66.62
N ARG A 883 -16.25 -18.86 -66.12
CA ARG A 883 -17.48 -19.51 -65.67
C ARG A 883 -17.60 -19.42 -64.15
N PHE A 884 -18.77 -19.04 -63.65
CA PHE A 884 -19.04 -19.06 -62.20
C PHE A 884 -19.16 -20.50 -61.71
N THR A 885 -18.49 -20.83 -60.60
CA THR A 885 -18.46 -22.20 -60.04
C THR A 885 -19.00 -22.33 -58.61
N GLY A 886 -19.30 -21.23 -57.93
CA GLY A 886 -19.87 -21.21 -56.57
C GLY A 886 -19.42 -20.00 -55.75
N TRP A 887 -19.90 -19.89 -54.52
CA TRP A 887 -19.49 -18.87 -53.56
C TRP A 887 -18.50 -19.45 -52.53
N LEU A 888 -17.28 -18.93 -52.46
CA LEU A 888 -16.30 -19.28 -51.43
C LEU A 888 -16.67 -18.60 -50.10
N VAL A 889 -16.79 -19.39 -49.03
CA VAL A 889 -17.22 -18.90 -47.71
C VAL A 889 -16.06 -18.25 -46.96
N GLY A 890 -16.25 -17.02 -46.48
CA GLY A 890 -15.34 -16.29 -45.57
C GLY A 890 -14.07 -15.73 -46.22
N SER A 891 -13.51 -16.38 -47.24
CA SER A 891 -12.24 -15.98 -47.86
C SER A 891 -12.14 -16.33 -49.35
N LYS A 892 -11.45 -15.47 -50.12
CA LYS A 892 -11.06 -15.71 -51.53
C LYS A 892 -10.11 -16.91 -51.74
N ARG A 893 -9.68 -17.58 -50.66
CA ARG A 893 -8.90 -18.83 -50.67
C ARG A 893 -9.59 -19.99 -49.94
N SER A 894 -10.86 -19.85 -49.58
CA SER A 894 -11.60 -20.89 -48.87
C SER A 894 -11.84 -22.12 -49.77
N THR A 895 -11.77 -23.31 -49.19
CA THR A 895 -12.19 -24.56 -49.82
C THR A 895 -13.67 -24.87 -49.60
N GLN A 896 -14.31 -24.20 -48.62
CA GLN A 896 -15.74 -24.31 -48.37
C GLN A 896 -16.52 -23.47 -49.39
N LYS A 897 -17.52 -24.10 -50.02
CA LYS A 897 -18.36 -23.49 -51.06
C LYS A 897 -19.82 -23.58 -50.68
N ALA A 898 -20.58 -22.56 -51.01
CA ALA A 898 -22.04 -22.55 -51.01
C ALA A 898 -22.55 -22.25 -52.43
N MET A 899 -23.63 -22.91 -52.82
CA MET A 899 -24.26 -22.75 -54.13
C MET A 899 -25.48 -21.80 -54.03
N PRO A 900 -25.85 -21.13 -55.14
CA PRO A 900 -27.09 -20.35 -55.19
C PRO A 900 -28.31 -21.24 -54.89
N GLY A 901 -29.05 -20.93 -53.81
CA GLY A 901 -30.18 -21.70 -53.31
C GLY A 901 -29.90 -22.61 -52.09
N ASP A 902 -28.64 -22.77 -51.66
CA ASP A 902 -28.30 -23.56 -50.47
C ASP A 902 -28.76 -22.87 -49.17
N THR A 903 -29.12 -23.64 -48.15
CA THR A 903 -29.23 -23.12 -46.77
C THR A 903 -27.84 -22.94 -46.18
N PHE A 904 -27.59 -21.79 -45.55
CA PHE A 904 -26.30 -21.43 -44.95
C PHE A 904 -26.50 -20.85 -43.54
N GLU A 905 -25.79 -21.38 -42.55
CA GLU A 905 -25.78 -20.90 -41.17
C GLU A 905 -24.56 -20.01 -40.93
N ALA A 906 -24.80 -18.74 -40.57
CA ALA A 906 -23.78 -17.73 -40.38
C ALA A 906 -23.17 -17.80 -38.97
N THR A 907 -21.91 -18.23 -38.87
CA THR A 907 -21.17 -18.34 -37.60
C THR A 907 -20.55 -17.02 -37.12
N GLU A 908 -20.76 -15.91 -37.82
CA GLU A 908 -20.16 -14.59 -37.57
C GLU A 908 -21.15 -13.45 -37.88
N GLU A 909 -21.03 -12.30 -37.18
CA GLU A 909 -21.89 -11.11 -37.40
C GLU A 909 -21.91 -10.62 -38.87
N THR A 910 -20.90 -10.93 -39.68
CA THR A 910 -20.89 -10.61 -41.12
C THR A 910 -20.04 -11.59 -41.92
N THR A 911 -20.66 -12.58 -42.55
CA THR A 911 -19.98 -13.49 -43.48
C THR A 911 -19.87 -12.85 -44.87
N ARG A 912 -18.69 -12.95 -45.48
CA ARG A 912 -18.48 -12.59 -46.89
C ARG A 912 -18.42 -13.84 -47.77
N LEU A 913 -19.16 -13.79 -48.88
CA LEU A 913 -19.23 -14.84 -49.89
C LEU A 913 -18.56 -14.33 -51.18
N TYR A 914 -17.47 -14.97 -51.61
CA TYR A 914 -16.66 -14.53 -52.75
C TYR A 914 -16.91 -15.40 -53.97
N ALA A 915 -17.27 -14.81 -55.11
CA ALA A 915 -17.51 -15.58 -56.33
C ALA A 915 -16.24 -16.34 -56.80
N GLU A 916 -16.37 -17.63 -57.07
CA GLU A 916 -15.35 -18.47 -57.68
C GLU A 916 -15.51 -18.50 -59.21
N TRP A 917 -14.38 -18.54 -59.92
CA TRP A 917 -14.28 -18.33 -61.36
C TRP A 917 -13.34 -19.33 -62.03
N GLU A 918 -13.88 -20.24 -62.83
CA GLU A 918 -13.12 -21.13 -63.71
C GLU A 918 -12.81 -20.43 -65.04
N TRP A 919 -11.55 -20.43 -65.47
CA TRP A 919 -11.09 -19.69 -66.65
C TRP A 919 -11.28 -20.47 -67.96
N VAL A 920 -11.72 -19.76 -69.02
CA VAL A 920 -11.87 -20.32 -70.37
C VAL A 920 -10.85 -19.67 -71.31
N LYS A 921 -10.11 -20.48 -72.07
CA LYS A 921 -8.85 -20.10 -72.74
C LYS A 921 -9.05 -19.14 -73.94
N PRO A 922 -8.55 -17.88 -73.88
CA PRO A 922 -8.55 -16.94 -75.01
C PRO A 922 -7.19 -16.92 -75.75
N VAL A 923 -7.16 -16.23 -76.90
CA VAL A 923 -5.99 -16.04 -77.76
C VAL A 923 -5.11 -14.88 -77.24
N ARG A 924 -3.79 -14.91 -77.51
CA ARG A 924 -2.83 -13.83 -77.21
C ARG A 924 -2.14 -13.34 -78.48
N GLU A 925 -1.81 -12.04 -78.52
CA GLU A 925 -1.19 -11.36 -79.67
C GLU A 925 0.33 -11.18 -79.49
N ARG A 926 1.04 -10.82 -80.57
CA ARG A 926 2.50 -10.56 -80.53
C ARG A 926 2.81 -9.18 -79.91
N PRO A 927 4.00 -8.99 -79.30
CA PRO A 927 4.44 -7.67 -78.85
C PRO A 927 4.64 -6.72 -80.04
N THR A 928 4.53 -5.41 -79.79
CA THR A 928 4.78 -4.36 -80.79
C THR A 928 6.08 -3.64 -80.51
N GLN A 929 6.86 -3.41 -81.56
CA GLN A 929 8.14 -2.69 -81.52
C GLN A 929 8.02 -1.37 -82.29
N ILE A 930 8.64 -0.32 -81.77
CA ILE A 930 8.79 1.00 -82.39
C ILE A 930 10.27 1.35 -82.24
N VAL A 931 10.98 1.67 -83.32
CA VAL A 931 12.40 2.04 -83.24
C VAL A 931 12.62 3.44 -83.80
N LYS A 932 13.50 4.20 -83.17
CA LYS A 932 14.00 5.49 -83.64
C LYS A 932 15.52 5.49 -83.61
N ALA A 933 16.15 5.75 -84.74
CA ALA A 933 17.59 5.96 -84.82
C ALA A 933 17.89 7.46 -84.86
N PHE A 934 18.98 7.87 -84.21
CA PHE A 934 19.46 9.24 -84.20
C PHE A 934 20.97 9.27 -84.42
N TRP A 935 21.44 10.32 -85.09
CA TRP A 935 22.85 10.58 -85.34
C TRP A 935 23.29 11.72 -84.41
N ASP A 936 24.36 11.50 -83.63
CA ASP A 936 24.93 12.53 -82.76
C ASP A 936 26.44 12.60 -83.00
N GLN A 937 26.97 13.82 -83.08
CA GLN A 937 28.33 14.08 -83.53
C GLN A 937 28.98 15.16 -82.66
N ARG A 938 29.76 14.72 -81.66
CA ARG A 938 30.72 15.57 -80.93
C ARG A 938 31.75 14.76 -80.12
N GLN A 939 32.94 15.36 -80.03
CA GLN A 939 34.15 14.94 -79.32
C GLN A 939 34.92 13.76 -79.96
N SER A 940 36.16 14.07 -80.36
CA SER A 940 37.24 13.15 -80.80
C SER A 940 36.89 12.11 -81.88
N ASP A 941 36.94 12.56 -83.15
CA ASP A 941 37.19 11.76 -84.37
C ASP A 941 36.39 10.45 -84.55
N ILE A 942 35.23 10.34 -83.90
CA ILE A 942 34.35 9.19 -83.89
C ILE A 942 32.90 9.68 -84.07
N ASP A 943 32.22 9.17 -85.09
CA ASP A 943 30.77 9.34 -85.27
C ASP A 943 30.02 8.24 -84.50
N TYR A 944 29.00 8.62 -83.72
CA TYR A 944 28.21 7.69 -82.91
C TYR A 944 26.81 7.49 -83.50
N PHE A 945 26.33 6.24 -83.49
CA PHE A 945 24.97 5.89 -83.90
C PHE A 945 24.17 5.42 -82.67
N ILE A 946 23.04 6.06 -82.39
CA ILE A 946 22.19 5.74 -81.24
C ILE A 946 20.87 5.19 -81.74
N VAL A 947 20.52 3.97 -81.31
CA VAL A 947 19.22 3.35 -81.60
C VAL A 947 18.41 3.28 -80.32
N MET A 948 17.28 3.98 -80.29
CA MET A 948 16.27 3.84 -79.25
C MET A 948 15.21 2.86 -79.74
N ALA A 949 15.17 1.65 -79.17
CA ALA A 949 14.14 0.67 -79.46
C ALA A 949 13.13 0.59 -78.31
N THR A 950 11.86 0.83 -78.62
CA THR A 950 10.73 0.75 -77.70
C THR A 950 9.94 -0.53 -77.98
N VAL A 951 9.67 -1.34 -76.96
CA VAL A 951 8.80 -2.53 -77.08
C VAL A 951 7.63 -2.45 -76.11
N ARG A 952 6.44 -2.85 -76.59
CA ARG A 952 5.17 -2.82 -75.86
C ARG A 952 4.52 -4.20 -75.83
N TRP A 953 3.93 -4.54 -74.71
CA TRP A 953 3.25 -5.82 -74.48
C TRP A 953 1.98 -5.65 -73.62
N THR A 954 0.99 -6.52 -73.83
CA THR A 954 -0.36 -6.42 -73.23
C THR A 954 -0.66 -7.46 -72.15
N TYR A 955 0.33 -8.29 -71.79
CA TYR A 955 0.22 -9.42 -70.86
C TYR A 955 1.47 -9.53 -69.97
N PRO A 956 1.39 -10.13 -68.76
CA PRO A 956 2.59 -10.39 -67.96
C PRO A 956 3.62 -11.24 -68.73
N ILE A 957 4.89 -10.83 -68.61
CA ILE A 957 6.05 -11.46 -69.25
C ILE A 957 6.92 -12.16 -68.17
N ASP A 958 8.23 -12.28 -68.38
CA ASP A 958 9.26 -12.71 -67.43
C ASP A 958 10.56 -11.94 -67.72
N ALA A 959 10.92 -11.80 -68.99
CA ALA A 959 12.01 -10.93 -69.42
C ALA A 959 11.64 -10.16 -70.69
N VAL A 960 12.33 -9.03 -70.90
CA VAL A 960 12.27 -8.22 -72.11
C VAL A 960 13.68 -8.11 -72.67
N GLY A 961 13.86 -8.35 -73.97
CA GLY A 961 15.20 -8.43 -74.57
C GLY A 961 15.28 -7.85 -75.97
N ILE A 962 16.51 -7.62 -76.43
CA ILE A 962 16.84 -7.02 -77.72
C ILE A 962 17.94 -7.82 -78.41
N ARG A 963 17.71 -8.15 -79.67
CA ARG A 963 18.67 -8.79 -80.57
C ARG A 963 19.01 -7.87 -81.73
N VAL A 964 20.30 -7.84 -82.07
CA VAL A 964 20.79 -7.21 -83.29
C VAL A 964 21.43 -8.27 -84.16
N TYR A 965 20.94 -8.40 -85.39
CA TYR A 965 21.44 -9.32 -86.41
C TYR A 965 22.23 -8.53 -87.46
N ASN A 966 23.38 -9.03 -87.88
CA ASN A 966 24.07 -8.49 -89.06
C ASN A 966 23.38 -8.93 -90.36
N GLY A 967 23.79 -8.35 -91.50
CA GLY A 967 23.23 -8.66 -92.82
C GLY A 967 23.43 -10.10 -93.34
N ASN A 968 24.04 -11.00 -92.56
CA ASN A 968 24.08 -12.44 -92.80
C ASN A 968 23.15 -13.22 -91.84
N GLY A 969 22.22 -12.54 -91.14
CA GLY A 969 21.30 -13.14 -90.17
C GLY A 969 21.96 -13.65 -88.90
N SER A 970 23.23 -13.30 -88.64
CA SER A 970 23.95 -13.73 -87.43
C SER A 970 23.77 -12.71 -86.32
N VAL A 971 23.41 -13.17 -85.12
CA VAL A 971 23.29 -12.33 -83.92
C VAL A 971 24.66 -11.76 -83.55
N ILE A 972 24.77 -10.43 -83.53
CA ILE A 972 25.96 -9.69 -83.09
C ILE A 972 25.79 -9.06 -81.70
N LEU A 973 24.55 -8.94 -81.21
CA LEU A 973 24.20 -8.55 -79.86
C LEU A 973 22.90 -9.25 -79.43
N ASP A 974 22.86 -9.75 -78.20
CA ASP A 974 21.65 -10.26 -77.52
C ASP A 974 21.73 -9.80 -76.06
N GLU A 975 20.78 -8.97 -75.62
CA GLU A 975 20.74 -8.42 -74.26
C GLU A 975 19.33 -8.56 -73.66
N GLU A 976 19.25 -9.07 -72.43
CA GLU A 976 18.00 -9.38 -71.74
C GLU A 976 17.93 -8.67 -70.39
N TYR A 977 16.76 -8.08 -70.09
CA TYR A 977 16.52 -7.26 -68.91
C TYR A 977 15.35 -7.80 -68.08
N LEU A 978 15.48 -7.65 -66.75
CA LEU A 978 14.60 -8.25 -65.75
C LEU A 978 13.31 -7.44 -65.47
N HIS A 979 12.46 -8.02 -64.64
CA HIS A 979 11.02 -8.15 -64.92
C HIS A 979 10.08 -7.03 -64.42
N THR A 980 8.92 -6.90 -65.07
CA THR A 980 7.76 -6.07 -64.66
C THR A 980 6.45 -6.86 -64.74
N SER A 981 5.67 -6.87 -63.65
CA SER A 981 4.57 -7.82 -63.41
C SER A 981 3.22 -7.48 -64.11
N GLY A 982 3.24 -6.86 -65.28
CA GLY A 982 2.02 -6.41 -65.98
C GLY A 982 2.27 -5.95 -67.41
N PRO A 983 1.23 -5.49 -68.14
CA PRO A 983 1.40 -4.84 -69.44
C PRO A 983 2.24 -3.56 -69.31
N GLY A 984 3.04 -3.25 -70.32
CA GLY A 984 4.01 -2.16 -70.21
C GLY A 984 4.75 -1.81 -71.49
N GLU A 985 5.72 -0.92 -71.33
CA GLU A 985 6.64 -0.44 -72.35
C GLU A 985 8.06 -0.46 -71.77
N TYR A 986 9.04 -0.94 -72.55
CA TYR A 986 10.46 -0.82 -72.25
C TYR A 986 11.19 -0.10 -73.38
N ASN A 987 12.17 0.72 -73.02
CA ASN A 987 12.98 1.52 -73.95
C ASN A 987 14.45 1.14 -73.79
N PHE A 988 15.01 0.48 -74.80
CA PHE A 988 16.42 0.10 -74.89
C PHE A 988 17.28 1.29 -75.39
N PRO A 989 18.25 1.79 -74.60
CA PRO A 989 19.18 2.83 -75.04
C PRO A 989 20.43 2.22 -75.67
N LEU A 990 20.38 1.93 -76.98
CA LEU A 990 21.51 1.30 -77.67
C LEU A 990 22.57 2.33 -78.06
N GLN A 991 23.60 2.49 -77.21
CA GLN A 991 24.81 3.24 -77.54
C GLN A 991 25.82 2.34 -78.27
N ALA A 992 25.90 2.44 -79.59
CA ALA A 992 26.88 1.73 -80.39
C ALA A 992 28.24 2.45 -80.38
N LEU A 993 29.16 1.98 -79.53
CA LEU A 993 30.57 2.41 -79.49
C LEU A 993 31.37 1.78 -80.65
N TYR A 994 31.83 2.59 -81.61
CA TYR A 994 32.74 2.16 -82.68
C TYR A 994 33.86 3.18 -82.90
N SER A 995 35.12 2.82 -82.59
CA SER A 995 36.29 3.63 -82.93
C SER A 995 36.95 3.16 -84.22
N VAL A 996 37.50 4.10 -85.00
CA VAL A 996 38.24 3.80 -86.24
C VAL A 996 39.74 3.70 -85.92
N GLN A 997 40.31 2.51 -86.16
CA GLN A 997 41.74 2.18 -86.09
C GLN A 997 42.50 2.42 -84.76
N ALA A 998 42.71 1.35 -83.98
CA ALA A 998 44.01 0.66 -83.93
C ALA A 998 44.01 -0.54 -82.96
N ASN A 999 44.77 -1.59 -83.28
CA ASN A 999 45.20 -2.67 -82.36
C ASN A 999 44.13 -3.44 -81.56
N GLY A 1000 43.26 -4.16 -82.28
CA GLY A 1000 43.05 -5.59 -82.01
C GLY A 1000 42.39 -6.03 -80.69
N PHE A 1001 41.09 -5.83 -80.57
CA PHE A 1001 40.20 -6.71 -79.79
C PHE A 1001 38.95 -7.09 -80.61
N THR A 1002 38.38 -8.27 -80.35
CA THR A 1002 37.47 -8.94 -81.30
C THR A 1002 36.02 -8.97 -80.84
N LYS A 1003 35.21 -8.02 -81.31
CA LYS A 1003 33.75 -8.16 -81.52
C LYS A 1003 33.39 -7.55 -82.88
N GLY A 1004 32.23 -7.92 -83.43
CA GLY A 1004 31.91 -7.73 -84.85
C GLY A 1004 31.81 -6.27 -85.28
N TYR A 1005 32.50 -5.91 -86.36
CA TYR A 1005 32.38 -4.61 -87.03
C TYR A 1005 31.24 -4.64 -88.05
N LEU A 1006 30.37 -3.64 -88.02
CA LEU A 1006 29.60 -3.22 -89.20
C LEU A 1006 30.50 -2.39 -90.11
N ARG A 1007 30.41 -2.59 -91.42
CA ARG A 1007 31.17 -1.87 -92.46
C ARG A 1007 30.32 -0.77 -93.10
N ASP A 1008 30.97 0.12 -93.85
CA ASP A 1008 30.25 0.98 -94.80
C ASP A 1008 29.39 0.12 -95.74
N ARG A 1009 28.08 0.42 -95.80
CA ARG A 1009 27.03 -0.29 -96.56
C ARG A 1009 26.58 -1.64 -96.01
N ASP A 1010 26.97 -2.03 -94.79
CA ASP A 1010 26.32 -3.15 -94.12
C ASP A 1010 24.90 -2.75 -93.64
N TRP A 1011 23.98 -3.71 -93.66
CA TRP A 1011 22.69 -3.60 -93.00
C TRP A 1011 22.65 -4.46 -91.73
N PHE A 1012 21.76 -4.09 -90.80
CA PHE A 1012 21.49 -4.85 -89.59
C PHE A 1012 20.01 -4.76 -89.21
N GLU A 1013 19.48 -5.83 -88.60
CA GLU A 1013 18.10 -5.89 -88.13
C GLU A 1013 18.06 -5.84 -86.60
N VAL A 1014 17.22 -4.99 -86.04
CA VAL A 1014 16.98 -4.91 -84.59
C VAL A 1014 15.61 -5.52 -84.27
N ARG A 1015 15.57 -6.57 -83.44
CA ARG A 1015 14.33 -7.19 -82.93
C ARG A 1015 14.25 -7.06 -81.43
N CYS A 1016 13.10 -6.68 -80.92
CA CYS A 1016 12.76 -6.80 -79.51
C CYS A 1016 11.92 -8.07 -79.28
N TYR A 1017 12.11 -8.72 -78.13
CA TYR A 1017 11.32 -9.88 -77.73
C TYR A 1017 10.84 -9.77 -76.28
N VAL A 1018 9.79 -10.52 -75.97
CA VAL A 1018 9.38 -10.80 -74.58
C VAL A 1018 9.39 -12.30 -74.34
N ARG A 1019 9.86 -12.73 -73.17
CA ARG A 1019 9.69 -14.11 -72.66
C ARG A 1019 8.54 -14.12 -71.66
N THR A 1020 7.69 -15.16 -71.63
CA THR A 1020 6.61 -15.29 -70.63
C THR A 1020 7.07 -15.91 -69.32
N ASP A 1021 6.19 -15.87 -68.30
CA ASP A 1021 6.25 -16.62 -67.04
C ASP A 1021 6.51 -18.13 -67.18
N ARG A 1022 6.42 -18.66 -68.42
CA ARG A 1022 6.57 -20.07 -68.79
C ARG A 1022 7.78 -20.34 -69.69
N GLY A 1023 8.59 -19.32 -69.94
CA GLY A 1023 9.77 -19.41 -70.81
C GLY A 1023 9.46 -19.27 -72.32
N GLU A 1024 8.22 -19.00 -72.72
CA GLU A 1024 7.84 -18.89 -74.13
C GLU A 1024 8.30 -17.53 -74.68
N ILE A 1025 9.09 -17.52 -75.77
CA ILE A 1025 9.60 -16.29 -76.39
C ILE A 1025 8.69 -15.85 -77.54
N TYR A 1026 8.26 -14.59 -77.49
CA TYR A 1026 7.52 -13.90 -78.55
C TYR A 1026 8.36 -12.74 -79.08
N GLU A 1027 8.89 -12.86 -80.30
CA GLU A 1027 9.59 -11.77 -81.00
C GLU A 1027 8.59 -10.83 -81.69
N ALA A 1028 8.89 -9.53 -81.67
CA ALA A 1028 8.23 -8.54 -82.51
C ALA A 1028 8.73 -8.65 -83.97
N LEU A 1029 8.07 -7.94 -84.89
CA LEU A 1029 8.63 -7.72 -86.23
C LEU A 1029 9.81 -6.76 -86.11
N GLY A 1030 10.97 -7.14 -86.67
CA GLY A 1030 12.18 -6.35 -86.60
C GLY A 1030 12.14 -5.08 -87.43
N SER A 1031 13.14 -4.23 -87.20
CA SER A 1031 13.39 -3.03 -87.99
C SER A 1031 14.79 -3.11 -88.58
N GLU A 1032 14.87 -3.05 -89.91
CA GLU A 1032 16.12 -3.05 -90.67
C GLU A 1032 16.72 -1.64 -90.75
N PHE A 1033 18.03 -1.53 -90.57
CA PHE A 1033 18.80 -0.30 -90.68
C PHE A 1033 19.95 -0.49 -91.65
N PHE A 1034 20.19 0.51 -92.50
CA PHE A 1034 21.29 0.53 -93.47
C PHE A 1034 22.34 1.55 -93.02
N PHE A 1035 23.58 1.13 -92.87
CA PHE A 1035 24.68 2.01 -92.44
C PHE A 1035 25.44 2.53 -93.65
N SER A 1036 25.49 3.86 -93.82
CA SER A 1036 26.32 4.52 -94.84
C SER A 1036 27.12 5.63 -94.20
N THR A 1037 28.43 5.64 -94.46
CA THR A 1037 29.28 6.80 -94.18
C THR A 1037 28.93 7.98 -95.09
N TYR A 1038 29.22 9.20 -94.66
CA TYR A 1038 28.68 10.42 -95.22
C TYR A 1038 29.64 11.07 -96.24
N ASP A 1039 29.34 11.01 -97.54
CA ASP A 1039 30.01 11.92 -98.49
C ASP A 1039 29.47 13.34 -98.28
N SER A 1040 30.36 14.20 -97.75
CA SER A 1040 30.20 15.63 -97.43
C SER A 1040 29.51 16.55 -98.45
N ARG A 1041 29.14 16.06 -99.64
CA ARG A 1041 28.67 16.85 -100.78
C ARG A 1041 27.19 16.70 -101.14
N PHE A 1042 26.45 15.77 -100.51
CA PHE A 1042 24.99 15.69 -100.66
C PHE A 1042 24.26 16.05 -99.37
N LYS A 1043 23.27 16.94 -99.46
CA LYS A 1043 22.30 17.21 -98.39
C LYS A 1043 20.93 16.63 -98.73
N PRO A 1044 20.57 15.45 -98.22
CA PRO A 1044 19.17 15.08 -98.06
C PRO A 1044 18.48 16.05 -97.10
N LYS A 1045 17.18 16.27 -97.32
CA LYS A 1045 16.30 16.82 -96.29
C LYS A 1045 15.79 15.68 -95.40
N TYR A 1046 15.35 16.02 -94.19
CA TYR A 1046 14.46 15.21 -93.33
C TYR A 1046 13.35 14.48 -94.12
N PRO A 1047 12.81 13.34 -93.63
CA PRO A 1047 12.70 12.95 -92.20
C PRO A 1047 13.76 11.98 -91.68
#